data_AF-A0A5N9H9V3-F1
#
_entry.id   AF-A0A5N9H9V3-F1
#
_cell.length_a   1.000
_cell.length_b   1.000
_cell.length_c   1.000
_cell.angle_alpha   90.00
_cell.angle_beta   90.00
_cell.angle_gamma   90.00
#
_symmetry.space_group_name_H-M   'P 1'
#
loop_
_entity.id
_entity.type
_entity.pdbx_description
1 polymer ?
#
loop_
_entity_poly.entity_id
_entity_poly.type
_entity_poly.pdbx_seq_one_letter_code
_entity_poly.pdbx_strand_id
1 'polypeptide(L)'
;MPENEAQVLSGLRIIELGTDVAAAYAARLCAIYGADVITVEPPQGHTVRHFPPWPGNFEDPEKSLLFAYLGISKRSVCLDLNNPEDVSHIREMVLTADGIFDSYLPGKLADLGIDLDELADEKPRLVVAHITPYGQNGPRANWSASALTAAAAGGQMYLAGDPDKPPMLTAGHQAHYQTGVQAFGAMLTGLYAASATGTGDILDLSIQEVQAATLEGGGPVSLWYAGEQFRGGNTPRAQWGIYECADGWIGVAAMPRQTNSVLDVIGHGDLKNDPLFSQGGWNPEANELLGVLIADFAMPRTAAEIFEMASEFRAPFSLIPTPAELLEWPHHKETGFWKEVDHPVLGPHPVPSGPIAFNHGDRGRFIPAPTIGQHTDEVLAEFSETERPNLQASVSAQELQLPLAGIRVVDMTQVWSGPYGARFLADMGAEVIKVEGPTFPDPIRTAGGTQTSPEIDLSGYFNEYNRGKKSLTLDIKQPEGLAALKKVIATADVFIENWSSGVAVNNSLGYEDLQKLNPQIVYISMPGFGHEGSDATRVGFGPTIEQMGGLVALQGYPGGPPHKSGISYGDPIAGSTCAASVAAALLYRQRTGTGSYCVIPQRDGITGLIGEFFIAEALGCEMPIRAGFTHLTSAPHNVYPTLPDEEPRPVLGPDRTPVSYVDDRWIAIDCRSDEEWELLANLIGDPRLA
;
A
#
# COMPACT_ATOMS: atom_id res chain seq x y z
N MET A 1 -9.64 -26.46 3.45
CA MET A 1 -9.78 -26.18 4.89
C MET A 1 -11.23 -26.41 5.28
N PRO A 2 -11.58 -26.77 6.53
CA PRO A 2 -12.98 -26.89 6.88
C PRO A 2 -13.64 -25.50 6.76
N GLU A 3 -14.77 -25.41 6.06
CA GLU A 3 -15.54 -24.18 5.77
C GLU A 3 -16.05 -23.43 7.03
N ASN A 4 -15.65 -23.85 8.23
CA ASN A 4 -16.26 -23.46 9.50
C ASN A 4 -15.33 -22.74 10.50
N GLU A 5 -14.09 -22.39 10.12
CA GLU A 5 -13.27 -21.50 10.97
C GLU A 5 -13.55 -20.03 10.66
N ALA A 6 -13.93 -19.28 11.71
CA ALA A 6 -14.17 -17.85 11.65
C ALA A 6 -12.88 -17.12 11.23
N GLN A 7 -13.00 -16.21 10.28
CA GLN A 7 -11.89 -15.39 9.80
C GLN A 7 -11.53 -14.28 10.79
N VAL A 8 -10.41 -13.60 10.57
CA VAL A 8 -9.89 -12.56 11.47
C VAL A 8 -10.90 -11.44 11.72
N LEU A 9 -11.71 -11.06 10.71
CA LEU A 9 -12.73 -10.00 10.83
C LEU A 9 -14.17 -10.53 10.96
N SER A 10 -14.36 -11.84 11.11
CA SER A 10 -15.72 -12.42 11.23
C SER A 10 -16.51 -11.84 12.40
N GLY A 11 -17.76 -11.46 12.12
CA GLY A 11 -18.67 -10.86 13.10
C GLY A 11 -18.71 -9.33 13.06
N LEU A 12 -17.87 -8.69 12.25
CA LEU A 12 -17.99 -7.26 11.92
C LEU A 12 -18.95 -7.08 10.73
N ARG A 13 -19.76 -6.02 10.77
CA ARG A 13 -20.57 -5.53 9.65
C ARG A 13 -20.11 -4.16 9.20
N ILE A 14 -19.85 -4.00 7.91
CA ILE A 14 -19.38 -2.74 7.33
C ILE A 14 -20.26 -2.37 6.15
N ILE A 15 -20.67 -1.10 6.09
CA ILE A 15 -21.39 -0.54 4.94
C ILE A 15 -20.42 0.29 4.11
N GLU A 16 -20.44 0.09 2.81
CA GLU A 16 -19.72 0.90 1.85
C GLU A 16 -20.71 1.81 1.12
N LEU A 17 -20.62 3.11 1.44
CA LEU A 17 -21.22 4.22 0.71
C LEU A 17 -20.14 4.86 -0.18
N GLY A 18 -19.55 4.05 -1.05
CA GLY A 18 -18.41 4.43 -1.89
C GLY A 18 -18.82 5.03 -3.24
N THR A 19 -17.97 5.92 -3.76
CA THR A 19 -18.04 6.40 -5.16
C THR A 19 -16.73 6.22 -5.92
N ASP A 20 -15.68 5.69 -5.28
CA ASP A 20 -14.33 5.62 -5.83
C ASP A 20 -13.63 4.28 -5.54
N VAL A 21 -12.43 4.14 -6.10
CA VAL A 21 -11.61 2.93 -5.95
C VAL A 21 -11.06 2.79 -4.52
N ALA A 22 -10.86 3.90 -3.80
CA ALA A 22 -10.23 3.88 -2.48
C ALA A 22 -11.16 3.24 -1.44
N ALA A 23 -12.41 3.70 -1.34
CA ALA A 23 -13.41 3.10 -0.48
C ALA A 23 -13.70 1.65 -0.88
N ALA A 24 -13.83 1.39 -2.19
CA ALA A 24 -14.08 0.05 -2.70
C ALA A 24 -12.95 -0.94 -2.38
N TYR A 25 -11.69 -0.51 -2.46
CA TYR A 25 -10.56 -1.36 -2.10
C TYR A 25 -10.46 -1.62 -0.59
N ALA A 26 -10.70 -0.60 0.24
CA ALA A 26 -10.72 -0.76 1.70
C ALA A 26 -11.81 -1.75 2.13
N ALA A 27 -13.02 -1.57 1.61
CA ALA A 27 -14.16 -2.46 1.84
C ALA A 27 -13.88 -3.89 1.35
N ARG A 28 -13.20 -4.05 0.20
CA ARG A 28 -12.76 -5.36 -0.30
C ARG A 28 -11.86 -6.08 0.70
N LEU A 29 -10.85 -5.39 1.23
CA LEU A 29 -9.93 -5.98 2.22
C LEU A 29 -10.70 -6.45 3.47
N CYS A 30 -11.66 -5.67 3.96
CA CYS A 30 -12.53 -6.10 5.05
C CYS A 30 -13.32 -7.38 4.70
N ALA A 31 -13.89 -7.44 3.50
CA ALA A 31 -14.74 -8.54 3.04
C ALA A 31 -13.95 -9.86 2.92
N ILE A 32 -12.78 -9.83 2.26
CA ILE A 32 -11.98 -11.05 2.07
C ILE A 32 -11.47 -11.62 3.40
N TYR A 33 -11.20 -10.77 4.38
CA TYR A 33 -10.81 -11.18 5.73
C TYR A 33 -12.00 -11.45 6.65
N GLY A 34 -13.21 -11.49 6.09
CA GLY A 34 -14.41 -12.12 6.65
C GLY A 34 -15.40 -11.20 7.35
N ALA A 35 -15.29 -9.88 7.22
CA ALA A 35 -16.36 -8.97 7.61
C ALA A 35 -17.56 -9.12 6.65
N ASP A 36 -18.78 -8.91 7.16
CA ASP A 36 -19.99 -8.77 6.34
C ASP A 36 -20.02 -7.36 5.74
N VAL A 37 -19.56 -7.24 4.50
CA VAL A 37 -19.45 -5.96 3.79
C VAL A 37 -20.60 -5.83 2.81
N ILE A 38 -21.37 -4.75 2.95
CA ILE A 38 -22.50 -4.44 2.09
C ILE A 38 -22.22 -3.13 1.33
N THR A 39 -22.08 -3.23 0.02
CA THR A 39 -22.01 -2.07 -0.88
C THR A 39 -23.43 -1.60 -1.18
N VAL A 40 -23.72 -0.33 -0.84
CA VAL A 40 -24.94 0.34 -1.27
C VAL A 40 -24.63 1.03 -2.59
N GLU A 41 -25.37 0.69 -3.63
CA GLU A 41 -25.20 1.25 -4.96
C GLU A 41 -26.54 1.76 -5.53
N PRO A 42 -26.51 2.83 -6.34
CA PRO A 42 -27.71 3.33 -7.00
C PRO A 42 -28.17 2.40 -8.13
N PRO A 43 -29.35 2.60 -8.75
CA PRO A 43 -29.88 1.70 -9.78
C PRO A 43 -28.99 1.49 -11.02
N GLN A 44 -28.15 2.47 -11.35
CA GLN A 44 -27.14 2.34 -12.41
C GLN A 44 -25.92 1.51 -12.01
N GLY A 45 -25.78 1.20 -10.72
CA GLY A 45 -24.65 0.53 -10.11
C GLY A 45 -23.62 1.48 -9.51
N HIS A 46 -22.67 0.91 -8.77
CA HIS A 46 -21.56 1.64 -8.16
C HIS A 46 -20.73 2.39 -9.23
N THR A 47 -20.29 3.62 -8.96
CA THR A 47 -19.55 4.47 -9.93
C THR A 47 -18.37 3.74 -10.59
N VAL A 48 -17.63 2.93 -9.83
CA VAL A 48 -16.48 2.16 -10.34
C VAL A 48 -16.86 1.11 -11.41
N ARG A 49 -18.13 0.68 -11.48
CA ARG A 49 -18.61 -0.17 -12.58
C ARG A 49 -18.56 0.53 -13.94
N HIS A 50 -18.50 1.86 -13.93
CA HIS A 50 -18.38 2.73 -15.11
C HIS A 50 -16.93 3.10 -15.40
N PHE A 51 -15.95 2.49 -14.71
CA PHE A 51 -14.54 2.63 -15.03
C PHE A 51 -14.05 1.41 -15.83
N PRO A 52 -13.20 1.63 -16.86
CA PRO A 52 -12.59 0.55 -17.61
C PRO A 52 -11.66 -0.29 -16.71
N PRO A 53 -11.32 -1.52 -17.14
CA PRO A 53 -11.64 -2.15 -18.42
C PRO A 53 -12.93 -2.99 -18.42
N TRP A 54 -13.44 -3.26 -19.63
CA TRP A 54 -14.55 -4.19 -19.90
C TRP A 54 -14.19 -5.14 -21.05
N PRO A 55 -14.75 -6.36 -21.09
CA PRO A 55 -14.63 -7.24 -22.25
C PRO A 55 -15.05 -6.56 -23.56
N GLY A 56 -14.15 -6.56 -24.54
CA GLY A 56 -14.37 -5.94 -25.85
C GLY A 56 -14.32 -4.40 -25.84
N ASN A 57 -13.93 -3.75 -24.74
CA ASN A 57 -13.88 -2.29 -24.58
C ASN A 57 -15.25 -1.60 -24.74
N PHE A 58 -16.34 -2.30 -24.41
CA PHE A 58 -17.69 -1.73 -24.36
C PHE A 58 -18.13 -1.59 -22.91
N GLU A 59 -18.54 -0.39 -22.52
CA GLU A 59 -19.06 -0.13 -21.19
C GLU A 59 -20.30 -0.98 -20.91
N ASP A 60 -20.18 -1.85 -19.91
CA ASP A 60 -21.25 -2.67 -19.36
C ASP A 60 -21.00 -2.79 -17.85
N PRO A 61 -21.82 -2.15 -16.99
CA PRO A 61 -21.55 -2.08 -15.56
C PRO A 61 -21.58 -3.44 -14.85
N GLU A 62 -22.18 -4.46 -15.46
CA GLU A 62 -22.15 -5.85 -14.96
C GLU A 62 -20.92 -6.64 -15.41
N LYS A 63 -20.06 -6.03 -16.24
CA LYS A 63 -18.82 -6.63 -16.75
C LYS A 63 -17.58 -5.79 -16.48
N SER A 64 -17.66 -4.81 -15.58
CA SER A 64 -16.48 -4.04 -15.17
C SER A 64 -15.48 -4.97 -14.50
N LEU A 65 -14.28 -5.08 -15.09
CA LEU A 65 -13.22 -5.92 -14.54
C LEU A 65 -12.64 -5.31 -13.26
N LEU A 66 -12.65 -3.98 -13.16
CA LEU A 66 -12.26 -3.26 -11.95
C LEU A 66 -13.25 -3.54 -10.81
N PHE A 67 -14.57 -3.48 -11.05
CA PHE A 67 -15.53 -3.86 -10.02
C PHE A 67 -15.53 -5.36 -9.73
N ALA A 68 -15.30 -6.22 -10.74
CA ALA A 68 -15.14 -7.67 -10.52
C ALA A 68 -14.00 -7.97 -9.53
N TYR A 69 -12.93 -7.17 -9.56
CA TYR A 69 -11.85 -7.24 -8.58
C TYR A 69 -12.23 -6.64 -7.21
N LEU A 70 -12.81 -5.44 -7.20
CA LEU A 70 -13.09 -4.67 -5.98
C LEU A 70 -14.32 -5.15 -5.21
N GLY A 71 -15.27 -5.81 -5.86
CA GLY A 71 -16.51 -6.32 -5.27
C GLY A 71 -16.37 -7.71 -4.64
N ILE A 72 -15.20 -8.35 -4.75
CA ILE A 72 -14.97 -9.71 -4.22
C ILE A 72 -15.40 -9.81 -2.75
N SER A 73 -16.17 -10.85 -2.47
CA SER A 73 -16.71 -11.21 -1.15
C SER A 73 -17.68 -10.20 -0.52
N LYS A 74 -18.11 -9.18 -1.26
CA LYS A 74 -19.12 -8.21 -0.80
C LYS A 74 -20.53 -8.65 -1.16
N ARG A 75 -21.52 -8.09 -0.46
CA ARG A 75 -22.93 -8.07 -0.85
C ARG A 75 -23.25 -6.72 -1.49
N SER A 76 -24.28 -6.68 -2.33
CA SER A 76 -24.70 -5.47 -3.05
C SER A 76 -26.20 -5.25 -2.83
N VAL A 77 -26.56 -4.02 -2.47
CA VAL A 77 -27.94 -3.56 -2.28
C VAL A 77 -28.15 -2.36 -3.20
N CYS A 78 -29.21 -2.41 -4.00
CA CYS A 78 -29.59 -1.35 -4.92
C CYS A 78 -30.61 -0.41 -4.26
N LEU A 79 -30.21 0.83 -3.95
CA LEU A 79 -31.06 1.84 -3.29
C LEU A 79 -30.89 3.20 -3.97
N ASP A 80 -31.99 3.88 -4.30
CA ASP A 80 -31.94 5.21 -4.91
C ASP A 80 -31.81 6.29 -3.83
N LEU A 81 -30.68 6.99 -3.82
CA LEU A 81 -30.41 8.08 -2.86
C LEU A 81 -31.38 9.27 -2.99
N ASN A 82 -32.16 9.35 -4.07
CA ASN A 82 -33.20 10.37 -4.25
C ASN A 82 -34.58 9.91 -3.75
N ASN A 83 -34.73 8.64 -3.39
CA ASN A 83 -35.96 8.07 -2.85
C ASN A 83 -35.94 8.13 -1.31
N PRO A 84 -36.88 8.85 -0.66
CA PRO A 84 -36.91 8.98 0.80
C PRO A 84 -37.05 7.64 1.57
N GLU A 85 -37.71 6.65 0.97
CA GLU A 85 -37.85 5.31 1.57
C GLU A 85 -36.49 4.59 1.60
N ASP A 86 -35.78 4.62 0.47
CA ASP A 86 -34.45 4.04 0.34
C ASP A 86 -33.43 4.74 1.26
N VAL A 87 -33.48 6.07 1.35
CA VAL A 87 -32.69 6.84 2.33
C VAL A 87 -32.97 6.38 3.76
N SER A 88 -34.22 6.09 4.09
CA SER A 88 -34.58 5.58 5.42
C SER A 88 -33.99 4.19 5.68
N HIS A 89 -34.01 3.30 4.69
CA HIS A 89 -33.33 2.00 4.77
C HIS A 89 -31.82 2.16 4.97
N ILE A 90 -31.15 3.08 4.24
CA ILE A 90 -29.72 3.31 4.40
C ILE A 90 -29.38 3.77 5.83
N ARG A 91 -30.17 4.68 6.40
CA ARG A 91 -29.98 5.12 7.80
C ARG A 91 -30.08 3.94 8.77
N GLU A 92 -31.05 3.06 8.59
CA GLU A 92 -31.18 1.84 9.42
C GLU A 92 -29.99 0.88 9.26
N MET A 93 -29.49 0.73 8.03
CA MET A 93 -28.26 -0.04 7.75
C MET A 93 -27.05 0.55 8.48
N VAL A 94 -26.89 1.88 8.48
CA VAL A 94 -25.82 2.58 9.21
C VAL A 94 -25.94 2.31 10.72
N LEU A 95 -27.14 2.47 11.29
CA LEU A 95 -27.39 2.26 12.72
C LEU A 95 -27.20 0.80 13.18
N THR A 96 -27.06 -0.14 12.26
CA THR A 96 -26.83 -1.56 12.56
C THR A 96 -25.42 -2.04 12.19
N ALA A 97 -24.60 -1.21 11.55
CA ALA A 97 -23.22 -1.52 11.15
C ALA A 97 -22.17 -1.15 12.21
N ASP A 98 -21.04 -1.84 12.22
CA ASP A 98 -19.91 -1.48 13.10
C ASP A 98 -19.07 -0.35 12.48
N GLY A 99 -18.94 -0.34 11.16
CA GLY A 99 -18.16 0.68 10.44
C GLY A 99 -18.78 1.10 9.10
N ILE A 100 -18.51 2.33 8.68
CA ILE A 100 -18.94 2.91 7.40
C ILE A 100 -17.73 3.43 6.63
N PHE A 101 -17.61 3.05 5.35
CA PHE A 101 -16.76 3.77 4.41
C PHE A 101 -17.63 4.73 3.59
N ASP A 102 -17.26 6.00 3.57
CA ASP A 102 -17.89 7.05 2.76
C ASP A 102 -16.84 7.67 1.84
N SER A 103 -17.12 7.76 0.54
CA SER A 103 -16.30 8.57 -0.38
C SER A 103 -17.08 9.56 -1.23
N TYR A 104 -18.24 10.00 -0.73
CA TYR A 104 -18.90 11.19 -1.27
C TYR A 104 -18.17 12.47 -0.85
N LEU A 105 -18.33 13.54 -1.64
CA LEU A 105 -17.77 14.84 -1.29
C LEU A 105 -18.39 15.37 0.02
N PRO A 106 -17.66 16.22 0.78
CA PRO A 106 -18.13 16.71 2.07
C PRO A 106 -19.54 17.29 2.02
N GLY A 107 -20.40 16.87 2.96
CA GLY A 107 -21.80 17.30 3.07
C GLY A 107 -22.78 16.66 2.08
N LYS A 108 -22.31 15.93 1.05
CA LYS A 108 -23.19 15.40 0.00
C LYS A 108 -24.20 14.37 0.50
N LEU A 109 -23.80 13.47 1.40
CA LEU A 109 -24.72 12.50 2.01
C LEU A 109 -25.69 13.17 2.99
N ALA A 110 -25.24 14.18 3.73
CA ALA A 110 -26.11 14.96 4.63
C ALA A 110 -27.21 15.70 3.85
N ASP A 111 -26.89 16.29 2.70
CA ASP A 111 -27.87 16.91 1.79
C ASP A 111 -28.93 15.91 1.28
N LEU A 112 -28.60 14.62 1.25
CA LEU A 112 -29.48 13.52 0.87
C LEU A 112 -30.22 12.90 2.07
N GLY A 113 -30.01 13.41 3.29
CA GLY A 113 -30.65 12.92 4.53
C GLY A 113 -29.89 11.81 5.25
N ILE A 114 -28.65 11.53 4.87
CA ILE A 114 -27.76 10.52 5.48
C ILE A 114 -26.58 11.24 6.13
N ASP A 115 -26.85 11.97 7.20
CA ASP A 115 -25.80 12.65 7.98
C ASP A 115 -25.10 11.63 8.89
N LEU A 116 -23.87 11.24 8.53
CA LEU A 116 -23.11 10.21 9.24
C LEU A 116 -22.60 10.68 10.61
N ASP A 117 -22.37 11.98 10.80
CA ASP A 117 -21.97 12.54 12.08
C ASP A 117 -23.16 12.47 13.07
N GLU A 118 -24.36 12.88 12.62
CA GLU A 118 -25.58 12.74 13.43
C GLU A 118 -25.91 11.28 13.76
N LEU A 119 -25.69 10.36 12.80
CA LEU A 119 -25.91 8.93 13.02
C LEU A 119 -24.88 8.32 13.97
N ALA A 120 -23.65 8.83 14.01
CA ALA A 120 -22.64 8.43 14.98
C ALA A 120 -22.97 8.92 16.40
N ASP A 121 -23.62 10.08 16.55
CA ASP A 121 -24.16 10.52 17.84
C ASP A 121 -25.29 9.59 18.33
N GLU A 122 -26.14 9.10 17.42
CA GLU A 122 -27.21 8.13 17.74
C GLU A 122 -26.66 6.73 18.04
N LYS A 123 -25.59 6.32 17.35
CA LYS A 123 -24.87 5.07 17.59
C LYS A 123 -23.43 5.34 18.05
N PRO A 124 -23.20 5.51 19.37
CA PRO A 124 -21.90 5.92 19.88
C PRO A 124 -20.72 5.01 19.51
N ARG A 125 -20.96 3.75 19.14
CA ARG A 125 -19.90 2.78 18.75
C ARG A 125 -19.56 2.79 17.25
N LEU A 126 -20.30 3.54 16.44
CA LEU A 126 -20.10 3.57 15.00
C LEU A 126 -18.73 4.17 14.67
N VAL A 127 -18.01 3.53 13.77
CA VAL A 127 -16.78 4.09 13.20
C VAL A 127 -17.06 4.52 11.77
N VAL A 128 -16.82 5.78 11.44
CA VAL A 128 -17.02 6.30 10.09
C VAL A 128 -15.66 6.67 9.51
N ALA A 129 -15.39 6.28 8.28
CA ALA A 129 -14.22 6.70 7.54
C ALA A 129 -14.64 7.46 6.28
N HIS A 130 -14.46 8.78 6.32
CA HIS A 130 -14.61 9.64 5.16
C HIS A 130 -13.32 9.62 4.35
N ILE A 131 -13.41 9.26 3.08
CA ILE A 131 -12.29 9.15 2.14
C ILE A 131 -12.56 10.12 1.02
N THR A 132 -11.85 11.25 1.01
CA THR A 132 -12.06 12.30 0.02
C THR A 132 -10.76 12.76 -0.61
N PRO A 133 -10.79 13.40 -1.79
CA PRO A 133 -9.58 13.90 -2.44
C PRO A 133 -8.69 14.79 -1.57
N TYR A 134 -9.29 15.68 -0.78
CA TYR A 134 -8.59 16.76 -0.05
C TYR A 134 -8.99 16.88 1.43
N GLY A 135 -9.69 15.89 1.99
CA GLY A 135 -10.21 15.90 3.36
C GLY A 135 -11.58 16.57 3.51
N GLN A 136 -12.20 16.42 4.69
CA GLN A 136 -13.52 16.98 4.99
C GLN A 136 -13.52 18.50 5.21
N ASN A 137 -12.34 19.11 5.34
CA ASN A 137 -12.20 20.52 5.69
C ASN A 137 -11.14 21.25 4.85
N GLY A 138 -11.14 22.58 4.95
CA GLY A 138 -10.20 23.45 4.23
C GLY A 138 -10.68 23.95 2.87
N PRO A 139 -9.88 24.77 2.18
CA PRO A 139 -10.31 25.53 1.01
C PRO A 139 -10.57 24.67 -0.24
N ARG A 140 -10.11 23.41 -0.24
CA ARG A 140 -10.25 22.47 -1.36
C ARG A 140 -11.09 21.24 -1.00
N ALA A 141 -11.74 21.20 0.16
CA ALA A 141 -12.52 20.06 0.63
C ALA A 141 -13.55 19.57 -0.40
N ASN A 142 -14.18 20.51 -1.13
CA ASN A 142 -15.20 20.22 -2.14
C ASN A 142 -14.63 20.02 -3.55
N TRP A 143 -13.32 19.95 -3.73
CA TRP A 143 -12.71 19.66 -5.03
C TRP A 143 -12.77 18.16 -5.31
N SER A 144 -13.11 17.82 -6.55
CA SER A 144 -12.98 16.45 -7.06
C SER A 144 -11.53 16.17 -7.49
N ALA A 145 -11.17 14.89 -7.50
CA ALA A 145 -9.94 14.42 -8.10
C ALA A 145 -10.14 13.03 -8.68
N SER A 146 -9.44 12.75 -9.78
CA SER A 146 -9.13 11.38 -10.20
C SER A 146 -7.81 10.90 -9.61
N ALA A 147 -7.50 9.61 -9.79
CA ALA A 147 -6.22 9.05 -9.36
C ALA A 147 -5.01 9.81 -9.94
N LEU A 148 -5.08 10.26 -11.20
CA LEU A 148 -4.05 11.09 -11.84
C LEU A 148 -3.88 12.43 -11.11
N THR A 149 -4.96 13.19 -10.94
CA THR A 149 -4.88 14.53 -10.33
C THR A 149 -4.54 14.47 -8.84
N ALA A 150 -4.97 13.44 -8.11
CA ALA A 150 -4.62 13.23 -6.71
C ALA A 150 -3.13 12.86 -6.55
N ALA A 151 -2.60 11.98 -7.39
CA ALA A 151 -1.17 11.64 -7.41
C ALA A 151 -0.28 12.85 -7.76
N ALA A 152 -0.76 13.71 -8.67
CA ALA A 152 -0.09 14.96 -9.00
C ALA A 152 -0.11 15.95 -7.82
N ALA A 153 -1.28 16.17 -7.20
CA ALA A 153 -1.44 17.09 -6.09
C ALA A 153 -0.71 16.63 -4.81
N GLY A 154 -0.53 15.31 -4.65
CA GLY A 154 0.22 14.70 -3.56
C GLY A 154 1.74 14.70 -3.73
N GLY A 155 2.24 15.05 -4.93
CA GLY A 155 3.66 15.18 -5.22
C GLY A 155 4.37 13.88 -5.62
N GLN A 156 3.75 12.70 -5.50
CA GLN A 156 4.43 11.44 -5.83
C GLN A 156 4.81 11.38 -7.31
N MET A 157 3.94 11.87 -8.20
CA MET A 157 4.24 11.95 -9.63
C MET A 157 5.46 12.83 -9.94
N TYR A 158 5.71 13.87 -9.13
CA TYR A 158 6.86 14.76 -9.33
C TYR A 158 8.20 14.01 -9.17
N LEU A 159 8.23 12.87 -8.49
CA LEU A 159 9.43 12.05 -8.31
C LEU A 159 9.57 10.95 -9.38
N ALA A 160 8.51 10.68 -10.15
CA ALA A 160 8.46 9.57 -11.09
C ALA A 160 8.73 10.02 -12.53
N GLY A 161 9.57 9.27 -13.25
CA GLY A 161 9.87 9.48 -14.67
C GLY A 161 11.30 9.98 -14.95
N ASP A 162 11.53 10.40 -16.19
CA ASP A 162 12.82 10.96 -16.62
C ASP A 162 12.88 12.48 -16.36
N PRO A 163 14.07 13.05 -16.08
CA PRO A 163 14.21 14.50 -15.84
C PRO A 163 13.70 15.38 -16.97
N ASP A 164 13.89 14.95 -18.22
CA ASP A 164 13.59 15.68 -19.46
C ASP A 164 12.19 15.40 -20.04
N LYS A 165 11.36 14.65 -19.31
CA LYS A 165 10.02 14.24 -19.72
C LYS A 165 8.98 14.65 -18.68
N PRO A 166 7.68 14.62 -19.06
CA PRO A 166 6.60 14.86 -18.11
C PRO A 166 6.67 13.92 -16.89
N PRO A 167 6.31 14.39 -15.69
CA PRO A 167 6.08 13.58 -14.51
C PRO A 167 5.21 12.38 -14.83
N MET A 168 5.68 11.17 -14.52
CA MET A 168 5.04 9.93 -14.94
C MET A 168 3.91 9.53 -13.99
N LEU A 169 2.79 9.06 -14.55
CA LEU A 169 1.72 8.42 -13.79
C LEU A 169 2.06 6.95 -13.53
N THR A 170 1.95 6.53 -12.26
CA THR A 170 2.02 5.12 -11.87
C THR A 170 0.78 4.37 -12.37
N ALA A 171 0.94 3.20 -12.98
CA ALA A 171 -0.15 2.53 -13.70
C ALA A 171 -1.37 2.17 -12.83
N GLY A 172 -2.57 2.36 -13.39
CA GLY A 172 -3.84 2.06 -12.71
C GLY A 172 -4.26 3.15 -11.72
N HIS A 173 -4.90 2.75 -10.62
CA HIS A 173 -5.51 3.67 -9.64
C HIS A 173 -4.69 3.83 -8.36
N GLN A 174 -3.36 3.94 -8.49
CA GLN A 174 -2.43 3.81 -7.36
C GLN A 174 -2.70 4.76 -6.19
N ALA A 175 -3.04 6.03 -6.46
CA ALA A 175 -3.37 6.97 -5.40
C ALA A 175 -4.58 6.51 -4.55
N HIS A 176 -5.58 5.90 -5.20
CA HIS A 176 -6.74 5.33 -4.53
C HIS A 176 -6.41 4.03 -3.82
N TYR A 177 -5.63 3.13 -4.45
CA TYR A 177 -5.23 1.88 -3.82
C TYR A 177 -4.41 2.09 -2.54
N GLN A 178 -3.44 3.01 -2.56
CA GLN A 178 -2.67 3.41 -1.36
C GLN A 178 -3.59 3.93 -0.25
N THR A 179 -4.54 4.80 -0.61
CA THR A 179 -5.53 5.33 0.34
C THR A 179 -6.42 4.23 0.89
N GLY A 180 -6.84 3.28 0.06
CA GLY A 180 -7.66 2.14 0.48
C GLY A 180 -6.95 1.24 1.50
N VAL A 181 -5.64 1.01 1.36
CA VAL A 181 -4.85 0.27 2.37
C VAL A 181 -4.81 1.03 3.71
N GLN A 182 -4.63 2.35 3.68
CA GLN A 182 -4.62 3.15 4.90
C GLN A 182 -6.01 3.25 5.54
N ALA A 183 -7.07 3.43 4.74
CA ALA A 183 -8.45 3.44 5.20
C ALA A 183 -8.84 2.10 5.84
N PHE A 184 -8.39 0.97 5.28
CA PHE A 184 -8.54 -0.35 5.89
C PHE A 184 -7.90 -0.40 7.29
N GLY A 185 -6.66 0.05 7.44
CA GLY A 185 -5.98 0.12 8.74
C GLY A 185 -6.62 1.08 9.74
N ALA A 186 -7.09 2.24 9.26
CA ALA A 186 -7.76 3.26 10.06
C ALA A 186 -9.09 2.73 10.61
N MET A 187 -9.93 2.13 9.75
CA MET A 187 -11.19 1.49 10.13
C MET A 187 -10.98 0.43 11.22
N LEU A 188 -10.01 -0.47 11.01
CA LEU A 188 -9.71 -1.52 11.99
C LEU A 188 -9.20 -0.96 13.33
N THR A 189 -8.40 0.10 13.31
CA THR A 189 -7.94 0.74 14.54
C THR A 189 -9.09 1.44 15.27
N GLY A 190 -9.98 2.13 14.54
CA GLY A 190 -11.19 2.73 15.10
C GLY A 190 -12.08 1.68 15.75
N LEU A 191 -12.32 0.56 15.06
CA LEU A 191 -13.11 -0.56 15.58
C LEU A 191 -12.47 -1.21 16.81
N TYR A 192 -11.14 -1.31 16.84
CA TYR A 192 -10.39 -1.80 18.00
C TYR A 192 -10.55 -0.87 19.22
N ALA A 193 -10.48 0.44 19.01
CA ALA A 193 -10.71 1.41 20.07
C ALA A 193 -12.17 1.41 20.54
N ALA A 194 -13.12 1.30 19.61
CA ALA A 194 -14.55 1.24 19.88
C ALA A 194 -14.94 0.00 20.69
N SER A 195 -14.32 -1.14 20.42
CA SER A 195 -14.56 -2.37 21.18
C SER A 195 -14.07 -2.26 22.64
N ALA A 196 -13.00 -1.50 22.87
CA ALA A 196 -12.39 -1.30 24.18
C ALA A 196 -13.12 -0.22 25.01
N THR A 197 -13.52 0.88 24.37
CA THR A 197 -14.07 2.07 25.05
C THR A 197 -15.59 2.11 25.04
N GLY A 198 -16.24 1.46 24.07
CA GLY A 198 -17.66 1.64 23.79
C GLY A 198 -17.98 2.90 22.97
N THR A 199 -16.98 3.59 22.43
CA THR A 199 -17.14 4.79 21.59
C THR A 199 -16.32 4.67 20.32
N GLY A 200 -16.97 4.82 19.17
CA GLY A 200 -16.35 4.85 17.85
C GLY A 200 -15.75 6.22 17.54
N ASP A 201 -15.41 6.44 16.27
CA ASP A 201 -14.67 7.62 15.85
C ASP A 201 -15.03 8.02 14.40
N ILE A 202 -14.81 9.28 14.07
CA ILE A 202 -14.93 9.82 12.71
C ILE A 202 -13.53 10.05 12.15
N LEU A 203 -13.18 9.25 11.14
CA LEU A 203 -11.86 9.21 10.53
C LEU A 203 -11.90 9.99 9.20
N ASP A 204 -11.11 11.05 9.09
CA ASP A 204 -10.97 11.85 7.86
C ASP A 204 -9.68 11.46 7.13
N LEU A 205 -9.81 10.92 5.92
CA LEU A 205 -8.69 10.54 5.07
C LEU A 205 -8.70 11.35 3.77
N SER A 206 -7.64 12.12 3.57
CA SER A 206 -7.34 12.82 2.33
C SER A 206 -6.46 11.97 1.42
N ILE A 207 -6.94 11.66 0.21
CA ILE A 207 -6.16 10.94 -0.81
C ILE A 207 -4.86 11.70 -1.09
N GLN A 208 -4.92 13.03 -1.20
CA GLN A 208 -3.73 13.87 -1.41
C GLN A 208 -2.70 13.71 -0.28
N GLU A 209 -3.14 13.72 0.98
CA GLU A 209 -2.23 13.61 2.13
C GLU A 209 -1.60 12.23 2.23
N VAL A 210 -2.34 11.17 1.87
CA VAL A 210 -1.78 9.82 1.76
C VAL A 210 -0.62 9.79 0.76
N GLN A 211 -0.78 10.41 -0.41
CA GLN A 211 0.30 10.53 -1.40
C GLN A 211 1.48 11.37 -0.89
N ALA A 212 1.22 12.46 -0.17
CA ALA A 212 2.27 13.30 0.39
C ALA A 212 3.06 12.59 1.51
N ALA A 213 2.42 11.68 2.23
CA ALA A 213 3.02 10.90 3.32
C ALA A 213 3.95 9.76 2.85
N THR A 214 4.04 9.51 1.54
CA THR A 214 4.86 8.43 0.93
C THR A 214 6.03 8.95 0.09
N LEU A 215 6.32 10.25 0.13
CA LEU A 215 7.41 10.87 -0.65
C LEU A 215 8.81 10.46 -0.12
N GLU A 216 9.32 9.32 -0.56
CA GLU A 216 10.64 8.80 -0.15
C GLU A 216 11.74 9.85 -0.30
N GLY A 217 12.43 10.18 0.78
CA GLY A 217 13.50 11.17 0.76
C GLY A 217 13.04 12.60 0.42
N GLY A 218 11.77 12.78 0.04
CA GLY A 218 11.05 14.04 -0.07
C GLY A 218 10.52 14.50 1.28
N GLY A 219 9.80 15.62 1.32
CA GLY A 219 9.14 16.08 2.55
C GLY A 219 10.14 16.40 3.69
N PRO A 220 9.89 15.99 4.95
CA PRO A 220 10.74 16.32 6.09
C PRO A 220 12.22 15.96 5.93
N VAL A 221 12.54 14.84 5.27
CA VAL A 221 13.94 14.43 4.99
C VAL A 221 14.64 15.43 4.08
N SER A 222 13.97 15.84 2.99
CA SER A 222 14.49 16.84 2.05
C SER A 222 14.77 18.19 2.74
N LEU A 223 13.89 18.59 3.67
CA LEU A 223 14.08 19.77 4.49
C LEU A 223 15.36 19.63 5.35
N TRP A 224 15.56 18.49 6.01
CA TRP A 224 16.74 18.22 6.86
C TRP A 224 18.06 18.27 6.11
N TYR A 225 18.10 17.77 4.88
CA TYR A 225 19.32 17.76 4.05
C TYR A 225 19.45 18.97 3.13
N ALA A 226 18.54 19.94 3.26
CA ALA A 226 18.58 21.18 2.50
C ALA A 226 18.63 20.96 0.96
N GLY A 227 17.95 19.92 0.45
CA GLY A 227 18.03 19.52 -0.95
C GLY A 227 16.68 19.13 -1.52
N GLU A 228 16.46 19.42 -2.80
CA GLU A 228 15.27 19.00 -3.52
C GLU A 228 15.42 17.57 -4.06
N GLN A 229 14.33 16.79 -4.06
CA GLN A 229 14.25 15.54 -4.81
C GLN A 229 13.58 15.80 -6.16
N PHE A 230 14.11 15.18 -7.21
CA PHE A 230 13.61 15.33 -8.58
C PHE A 230 13.53 13.95 -9.26
N ARG A 231 12.86 13.92 -10.42
CA ARG A 231 12.72 12.72 -11.27
C ARG A 231 14.11 12.23 -11.69
N GLY A 232 14.52 11.07 -11.17
CA GLY A 232 15.85 10.50 -11.39
C GLY A 232 15.94 9.44 -12.50
N GLY A 233 14.85 9.17 -13.22
CA GLY A 233 14.77 8.06 -14.17
C GLY A 233 14.87 6.70 -13.47
N ASN A 234 15.32 5.69 -14.22
CA ASN A 234 15.37 4.31 -13.73
C ASN A 234 16.61 3.95 -12.93
N THR A 235 17.68 4.74 -13.03
CA THR A 235 18.99 4.46 -12.42
C THR A 235 19.50 5.66 -11.62
N PRO A 236 18.75 6.13 -10.60
CA PRO A 236 19.22 7.19 -9.71
C PRO A 236 20.51 6.80 -8.96
N ARG A 237 20.75 5.49 -8.79
CA ARG A 237 22.02 4.88 -8.37
C ARG A 237 22.22 3.59 -9.14
N ALA A 238 23.47 3.19 -9.35
CA ALA A 238 23.80 2.00 -10.13
C ALA A 238 23.18 0.73 -9.56
N GLN A 239 23.21 0.58 -8.24
CA GLN A 239 22.57 -0.55 -7.55
C GLN A 239 21.13 -0.25 -7.13
N TRP A 240 20.47 0.68 -7.82
CA TRP A 240 19.07 1.05 -7.66
C TRP A 240 18.49 1.30 -9.06
N GLY A 241 18.70 0.34 -9.96
CA GLY A 241 18.63 0.52 -11.42
C GLY A 241 17.70 -0.45 -12.13
N ILE A 242 17.36 -0.11 -13.38
CA ILE A 242 16.86 -1.05 -14.39
C ILE A 242 17.83 -0.99 -15.57
N TYR A 243 18.26 -2.16 -16.04
CA TYR A 243 19.24 -2.31 -17.11
C TYR A 243 18.69 -3.14 -18.25
N GLU A 244 19.05 -2.77 -19.48
CA GLU A 244 18.68 -3.49 -20.69
C GLU A 244 19.45 -4.82 -20.78
N CYS A 245 18.76 -5.86 -21.21
CA CYS A 245 19.27 -7.20 -21.42
C CYS A 245 19.20 -7.59 -22.91
N ALA A 246 19.72 -8.76 -23.26
CA ALA A 246 19.52 -9.34 -24.59
C ALA A 246 18.03 -9.58 -24.91
N ASP A 247 17.20 -9.80 -23.87
CA ASP A 247 15.74 -9.88 -23.94
C ASP A 247 15.06 -9.11 -22.79
N GLY A 248 14.63 -7.88 -23.08
CA GLY A 248 13.94 -7.07 -22.08
C GLY A 248 14.88 -6.44 -21.06
N TRP A 249 14.59 -6.63 -19.76
CA TRP A 249 15.14 -5.77 -18.70
C TRP A 249 15.36 -6.53 -17.40
N ILE A 250 16.40 -6.13 -16.65
CA ILE A 250 16.69 -6.61 -15.30
C ILE A 250 16.76 -5.45 -14.30
N GLY A 251 16.13 -5.62 -13.14
CA GLY A 251 16.22 -4.70 -12.02
C GLY A 251 17.30 -5.10 -11.03
N VAL A 252 17.91 -4.13 -10.34
CA VAL A 252 18.81 -4.36 -9.19
C VAL A 252 18.55 -3.32 -8.10
N ALA A 253 18.45 -3.77 -6.84
CA ALA A 253 18.31 -2.91 -5.68
C ALA A 253 19.14 -3.44 -4.51
N ALA A 254 20.26 -2.79 -4.18
CA ALA A 254 21.16 -3.25 -3.12
C ALA A 254 21.50 -2.13 -2.13
N MET A 255 21.54 -2.47 -0.84
CA MET A 255 22.19 -1.66 0.19
C MET A 255 23.70 -1.92 0.17
N PRO A 256 24.54 -1.06 0.80
CA PRO A 256 25.99 -1.22 0.81
C PRO A 256 26.47 -2.62 1.21
N ARG A 257 25.75 -3.28 2.12
CA ARG A 257 26.06 -4.65 2.57
C ARG A 257 25.91 -5.71 1.46
N GLN A 258 25.05 -5.48 0.48
CA GLN A 258 24.80 -6.39 -0.65
C GLN A 258 25.69 -6.08 -1.86
N THR A 259 26.49 -5.01 -1.83
CA THR A 259 27.39 -4.67 -2.95
C THR A 259 28.32 -5.83 -3.30
N ASN A 260 28.80 -6.58 -2.32
CA ASN A 260 29.67 -7.73 -2.54
C ASN A 260 29.00 -8.87 -3.32
N SER A 261 27.71 -9.15 -3.08
CA SER A 261 27.01 -10.19 -3.84
C SER A 261 26.71 -9.72 -5.26
N VAL A 262 26.45 -8.43 -5.47
CA VAL A 262 26.34 -7.87 -6.82
C VAL A 262 27.67 -8.00 -7.58
N LEU A 263 28.80 -7.67 -6.95
CA LEU A 263 30.13 -7.82 -7.55
C LEU A 263 30.44 -9.27 -7.95
N ASP A 264 30.03 -10.25 -7.13
CA ASP A 264 30.18 -11.66 -7.50
C ASP A 264 29.41 -12.03 -8.76
N VAL A 265 28.12 -11.65 -8.83
CA VAL A 265 27.25 -11.97 -9.97
C VAL A 265 27.78 -11.40 -11.27
N ILE A 266 28.25 -10.15 -11.24
CA ILE A 266 28.77 -9.48 -12.44
C ILE A 266 30.21 -9.86 -12.79
N GLY A 267 30.81 -10.81 -12.05
CA GLY A 267 32.15 -11.34 -12.35
C GLY A 267 33.32 -10.48 -11.85
N HIS A 268 33.07 -9.56 -10.92
CA HIS A 268 34.04 -8.61 -10.35
C HIS A 268 34.27 -8.83 -8.84
N GLY A 269 34.25 -10.09 -8.39
CA GLY A 269 34.49 -10.45 -6.99
C GLY A 269 35.88 -10.06 -6.47
N ASP A 270 36.83 -9.78 -7.36
CA ASP A 270 38.15 -9.23 -7.05
C ASP A 270 38.10 -7.82 -6.44
N LEU A 271 37.06 -7.04 -6.76
CA LEU A 271 36.89 -5.66 -6.29
C LEU A 271 36.36 -5.54 -4.85
N LYS A 272 35.91 -6.63 -4.21
CA LYS A 272 35.30 -6.60 -2.87
C LYS A 272 36.17 -5.98 -1.78
N ASN A 273 37.49 -6.14 -1.92
CA ASN A 273 38.46 -5.63 -0.94
C ASN A 273 39.09 -4.30 -1.39
N ASP A 274 38.66 -3.76 -2.53
CA ASP A 274 39.14 -2.47 -3.00
C ASP A 274 38.62 -1.36 -2.06
N PRO A 275 39.49 -0.46 -1.56
CA PRO A 275 39.09 0.66 -0.71
C PRO A 275 37.96 1.52 -1.29
N LEU A 276 37.80 1.55 -2.62
CA LEU A 276 36.69 2.21 -3.32
C LEU A 276 35.32 1.75 -2.82
N PHE A 277 35.18 0.46 -2.49
CA PHE A 277 33.93 -0.15 -2.02
C PHE A 277 33.83 -0.20 -0.48
N SER A 278 34.65 0.56 0.25
CA SER A 278 34.62 0.59 1.73
C SER A 278 33.27 1.06 2.31
N GLN A 279 32.49 1.82 1.55
CA GLN A 279 31.11 2.21 1.87
C GLN A 279 30.09 1.50 0.95
N GLY A 280 30.45 0.34 0.39
CA GLY A 280 29.70 -0.33 -0.67
C GLY A 280 29.51 0.55 -1.90
N GLY A 281 28.40 0.38 -2.60
CA GLY A 281 28.06 1.12 -3.81
C GLY A 281 27.54 2.55 -3.59
N TRP A 282 27.60 3.08 -2.37
CA TRP A 282 27.15 4.45 -2.06
C TRP A 282 28.23 5.51 -2.22
N ASN A 283 29.51 5.12 -2.33
CA ASN A 283 30.56 6.03 -2.75
C ASN A 283 30.30 6.49 -4.21
N PRO A 284 30.40 7.81 -4.54
CA PRO A 284 30.08 8.30 -5.89
C PRO A 284 30.90 7.65 -7.00
N GLU A 285 32.21 7.48 -6.82
CA GLU A 285 33.10 6.86 -7.80
C GLU A 285 32.80 5.36 -7.96
N ALA A 286 32.52 4.66 -6.86
CA ALA A 286 32.08 3.28 -6.86
C ALA A 286 30.73 3.12 -7.59
N ASN A 287 29.80 4.04 -7.38
CA ASN A 287 28.50 4.07 -8.03
C ASN A 287 28.62 4.26 -9.53
N GLU A 288 29.45 5.21 -9.99
CA GLU A 288 29.70 5.43 -11.42
C GLU A 288 30.30 4.17 -12.09
N LEU A 289 31.33 3.58 -11.47
CA LEU A 289 31.94 2.34 -11.95
C LEU A 289 30.93 1.20 -12.03
N LEU A 290 30.13 0.98 -10.98
CA LEU A 290 29.09 -0.04 -10.95
C LEU A 290 28.04 0.16 -12.05
N GLY A 291 27.71 1.41 -12.39
CA GLY A 291 26.75 1.71 -13.46
C GLY A 291 27.21 1.16 -14.81
N VAL A 292 28.50 1.31 -15.11
CA VAL A 292 29.12 0.76 -16.32
C VAL A 292 29.19 -0.77 -16.24
N LEU A 293 29.72 -1.31 -15.14
CA LEU A 293 29.94 -2.76 -15.01
C LEU A 293 28.63 -3.56 -15.04
N ILE A 294 27.56 -3.07 -14.41
CA ILE A 294 26.25 -3.74 -14.43
C ILE A 294 25.65 -3.69 -15.83
N ALA A 295 25.72 -2.55 -16.52
CA ALA A 295 25.20 -2.42 -17.88
C ALA A 295 25.94 -3.33 -18.88
N ASP A 296 27.28 -3.34 -18.84
CA ASP A 296 28.12 -4.20 -19.69
C ASP A 296 27.87 -5.69 -19.43
N PHE A 297 27.60 -6.04 -18.16
CA PHE A 297 27.24 -7.41 -17.79
C PHE A 297 25.84 -7.80 -18.27
N ALA A 298 24.85 -6.91 -18.15
CA ALA A 298 23.45 -7.19 -18.45
C ALA A 298 23.17 -7.28 -19.95
N MET A 299 23.68 -6.32 -20.74
CA MET A 299 23.38 -6.17 -22.16
C MET A 299 23.53 -7.45 -23.01
N PRO A 300 24.58 -8.29 -22.86
CA PRO A 300 24.75 -9.49 -23.68
C PRO A 300 24.03 -10.74 -23.14
N ARG A 301 23.29 -10.66 -22.03
CA ARG A 301 22.65 -11.80 -21.35
C ARG A 301 21.14 -11.65 -21.31
N THR A 302 20.43 -12.76 -21.26
CA THR A 302 18.98 -12.71 -21.04
C THR A 302 18.65 -12.30 -19.60
N ALA A 303 17.49 -11.68 -19.39
CA ALA A 303 17.06 -11.30 -18.05
C ALA A 303 16.92 -12.54 -17.14
N ALA A 304 16.41 -13.65 -17.69
CA ALA A 304 16.26 -14.92 -16.96
C ALA A 304 17.61 -15.52 -16.54
N GLU A 305 18.62 -15.52 -17.41
CA GLU A 305 19.97 -15.99 -17.07
C GLU A 305 20.56 -15.19 -15.89
N ILE A 306 20.45 -13.86 -15.93
CA ILE A 306 20.94 -13.00 -14.84
C ILE A 306 20.20 -13.29 -13.53
N PHE A 307 18.88 -13.43 -13.60
CA PHE A 307 18.05 -13.68 -12.42
C PHE A 307 18.36 -15.01 -11.73
N GLU A 308 18.68 -16.05 -12.50
CA GLU A 308 19.11 -17.34 -11.95
C GLU A 308 20.53 -17.28 -11.38
N MET A 309 21.49 -16.63 -12.08
CA MET A 309 22.84 -16.38 -11.56
C MET A 309 22.81 -15.62 -10.23
N ALA A 310 21.96 -14.59 -10.13
CA ALA A 310 21.83 -13.78 -8.93
C ALA A 310 21.36 -14.58 -7.71
N SER A 311 20.56 -15.63 -7.93
CA SER A 311 20.07 -16.52 -6.87
C SER A 311 21.22 -17.24 -6.14
N GLU A 312 22.24 -17.68 -6.88
CA GLU A 312 23.41 -18.39 -6.33
C GLU A 312 24.17 -17.56 -5.28
N PHE A 313 24.25 -16.24 -5.50
CA PHE A 313 24.98 -15.31 -4.64
C PHE A 313 24.08 -14.54 -3.67
N ARG A 314 22.76 -14.82 -3.68
CA ARG A 314 21.73 -14.04 -2.96
C ARG A 314 21.82 -12.54 -3.26
N ALA A 315 22.11 -12.20 -4.52
CA ALA A 315 22.14 -10.82 -4.98
C ALA A 315 20.71 -10.36 -5.33
N PRO A 316 20.34 -9.12 -4.98
CA PRO A 316 18.98 -8.61 -5.17
C PRO A 316 18.76 -8.10 -6.60
N PHE A 317 18.82 -9.01 -7.57
CA PHE A 317 18.33 -8.78 -8.93
C PHE A 317 16.89 -9.25 -9.05
N SER A 318 16.13 -8.62 -9.94
CA SER A 318 14.73 -8.94 -10.19
C SER A 318 14.38 -8.89 -11.66
N LEU A 319 13.46 -9.77 -12.07
CA LEU A 319 12.77 -9.66 -13.34
C LEU A 319 11.68 -8.59 -13.28
N ILE A 320 11.18 -8.22 -14.46
CA ILE A 320 10.06 -7.29 -14.65
C ILE A 320 8.92 -8.05 -15.37
N PRO A 321 8.22 -8.96 -14.67
CA PRO A 321 7.21 -9.81 -15.30
C PRO A 321 5.94 -9.02 -15.63
N THR A 322 5.34 -9.33 -16.76
CA THR A 322 4.01 -8.87 -17.18
C THR A 322 2.90 -9.57 -16.38
N PRO A 323 1.65 -9.06 -16.40
CA PRO A 323 0.52 -9.76 -15.80
C PRO A 323 0.37 -11.21 -16.27
N ALA A 324 0.54 -11.45 -17.57
CA ALA A 324 0.51 -12.79 -18.17
C ALA A 324 1.56 -13.74 -17.57
N GLU A 325 2.80 -13.28 -17.46
CA GLU A 325 3.89 -14.07 -16.87
C GLU A 325 3.65 -14.33 -15.37
N LEU A 326 3.05 -13.37 -14.65
CA LEU A 326 2.75 -13.50 -13.22
C LEU A 326 1.62 -14.48 -12.91
N LEU A 327 0.61 -14.61 -13.77
CA LEU A 327 -0.41 -15.66 -13.68
C LEU A 327 0.23 -17.04 -13.75
N GLU A 328 1.24 -17.20 -14.59
CA GLU A 328 1.94 -18.46 -14.79
C GLU A 328 3.11 -18.69 -13.80
N TRP A 329 3.44 -17.68 -12.98
CA TRP A 329 4.64 -17.66 -12.14
C TRP A 329 4.63 -18.80 -11.10
N PRO A 330 5.68 -19.64 -11.04
CA PRO A 330 5.71 -20.82 -10.16
C PRO A 330 5.43 -20.49 -8.69
N HIS A 331 6.06 -19.44 -8.16
CA HIS A 331 5.87 -19.09 -6.76
C HIS A 331 4.41 -18.74 -6.43
N HIS A 332 3.70 -17.96 -7.26
CA HIS A 332 2.31 -17.60 -6.98
C HIS A 332 1.38 -18.81 -7.02
N LYS A 333 1.67 -19.80 -7.88
CA LYS A 333 0.96 -21.08 -7.92
C LYS A 333 1.21 -21.90 -6.66
N GLU A 334 2.47 -21.98 -6.23
CA GLU A 334 2.91 -22.73 -5.04
C GLU A 334 2.31 -22.16 -3.75
N THR A 335 2.22 -20.82 -3.63
CA THR A 335 1.70 -20.15 -2.42
C THR A 335 0.18 -19.96 -2.43
N GLY A 336 -0.51 -20.44 -3.48
CA GLY A 336 -1.95 -20.26 -3.66
C GLY A 336 -2.37 -18.79 -3.67
N PHE A 337 -1.55 -17.93 -4.26
CA PHE A 337 -1.79 -16.48 -4.33
C PHE A 337 -2.99 -16.15 -5.22
N TRP A 338 -3.17 -16.89 -6.31
CA TRP A 338 -4.34 -16.78 -7.19
C TRP A 338 -5.53 -17.53 -6.60
N LYS A 339 -6.69 -16.87 -6.56
CA LYS A 339 -7.96 -17.42 -6.08
C LYS A 339 -8.93 -17.48 -7.25
N GLU A 340 -9.35 -18.68 -7.60
CA GLU A 340 -10.34 -18.89 -8.66
C GLU A 340 -11.73 -18.50 -8.16
N VAL A 341 -12.44 -17.69 -8.93
CA VAL A 341 -13.85 -17.34 -8.72
C VAL A 341 -14.63 -17.59 -10.00
N ASP A 342 -15.94 -17.85 -9.88
CA ASP A 342 -16.85 -18.02 -11.01
C ASP A 342 -17.92 -16.93 -10.97
N HIS A 343 -17.67 -15.84 -11.69
CA HIS A 343 -18.56 -14.68 -11.67
C HIS A 343 -19.78 -14.91 -12.57
N PRO A 344 -21.01 -14.60 -12.12
CA PRO A 344 -22.24 -14.94 -12.85
C PRO A 344 -22.32 -14.41 -14.29
N VAL A 345 -21.61 -13.32 -14.58
CA VAL A 345 -21.61 -12.67 -15.91
C VAL A 345 -20.28 -12.84 -16.67
N LEU A 346 -19.15 -12.88 -15.94
CA LEU A 346 -17.80 -12.89 -16.54
C LEU A 346 -17.25 -14.32 -16.70
N GLY A 347 -17.84 -15.29 -15.98
CA GLY A 347 -17.36 -16.66 -15.90
C GLY A 347 -16.12 -16.81 -15.02
N PRO A 348 -15.43 -17.96 -15.13
CA PRO A 348 -14.30 -18.31 -14.28
C PRO A 348 -13.07 -17.46 -14.58
N HIS A 349 -12.44 -16.93 -13.54
CA HIS A 349 -11.18 -16.19 -13.63
C HIS A 349 -10.44 -16.14 -12.28
N PRO A 350 -9.12 -15.97 -12.28
CA PRO A 350 -8.33 -15.78 -11.07
C PRO A 350 -8.40 -14.33 -10.58
N VAL A 351 -8.39 -14.18 -9.25
CA VAL A 351 -8.15 -12.89 -8.58
C VAL A 351 -7.00 -13.00 -7.59
N PRO A 352 -6.19 -11.94 -7.38
CA PRO A 352 -5.13 -11.99 -6.40
C PRO A 352 -5.70 -12.01 -4.97
N SER A 353 -5.12 -12.85 -4.13
CA SER A 353 -5.54 -13.04 -2.74
C SER A 353 -5.34 -11.81 -1.84
N GLY A 354 -4.49 -10.87 -2.23
CA GLY A 354 -4.15 -9.71 -1.42
C GLY A 354 -2.92 -9.94 -0.53
N PRO A 355 -2.60 -8.95 0.32
CA PRO A 355 -1.25 -8.82 0.87
C PRO A 355 -0.97 -9.62 2.16
N ILE A 356 -2.00 -10.10 2.86
CA ILE A 356 -1.84 -10.66 4.22
C ILE A 356 -2.26 -12.12 4.24
N ALA A 357 -1.43 -12.95 4.85
CA ALA A 357 -1.78 -14.30 5.29
C ALA A 357 -1.77 -14.35 6.83
N PHE A 358 -2.91 -14.68 7.43
CA PHE A 358 -3.08 -14.85 8.87
C PHE A 358 -2.96 -16.33 9.26
N ASN A 359 -2.65 -16.61 10.53
CA ASN A 359 -2.81 -17.89 11.22
C ASN A 359 -2.53 -19.13 10.35
N HIS A 360 -1.25 -19.38 10.04
CA HIS A 360 -0.80 -20.52 9.24
C HIS A 360 -1.24 -20.50 7.77
N GLY A 361 -1.23 -19.32 7.14
CA GLY A 361 -1.38 -19.19 5.69
C GLY A 361 -2.81 -18.93 5.21
N ASP A 362 -3.74 -18.62 6.11
CA ASP A 362 -5.09 -18.22 5.76
C ASP A 362 -5.10 -16.86 5.07
N ARG A 363 -5.51 -16.85 3.80
CA ARG A 363 -5.53 -15.67 2.93
C ARG A 363 -6.93 -15.06 2.78
N GLY A 364 -7.91 -15.53 3.54
CA GLY A 364 -9.28 -15.04 3.46
C GLY A 364 -10.21 -15.90 2.61
N ARG A 365 -11.44 -15.42 2.45
CA ARG A 365 -12.53 -16.03 1.68
C ARG A 365 -12.80 -15.22 0.43
N PHE A 366 -13.00 -15.91 -0.69
CA PHE A 366 -13.14 -15.31 -2.02
C PHE A 366 -14.44 -15.79 -2.66
N ILE A 367 -15.45 -14.92 -2.66
CA ILE A 367 -16.71 -15.10 -3.36
C ILE A 367 -16.70 -14.09 -4.53
N PRO A 368 -17.18 -14.45 -5.74
CA PRO A 368 -17.22 -13.52 -6.87
C PRO A 368 -17.96 -12.23 -6.49
N ALA A 369 -17.57 -11.11 -7.13
CA ALA A 369 -18.25 -9.84 -6.96
C ALA A 369 -19.76 -9.98 -7.28
N PRO A 370 -20.62 -9.23 -6.58
CA PRO A 370 -22.06 -9.31 -6.80
C PRO A 370 -22.49 -8.55 -8.07
N THR A 371 -23.57 -9.01 -8.71
CA THR A 371 -24.30 -8.18 -9.67
C THR A 371 -25.01 -7.03 -8.96
N ILE A 372 -25.43 -6.00 -9.69
CA ILE A 372 -26.09 -4.81 -9.12
C ILE A 372 -27.33 -5.24 -8.34
N GLY A 373 -27.36 -4.92 -7.04
CA GLY A 373 -28.49 -5.21 -6.17
C GLY A 373 -28.77 -6.70 -5.92
N GLN A 374 -27.81 -7.59 -6.20
CA GLN A 374 -27.98 -9.05 -6.07
C GLN A 374 -28.57 -9.49 -4.72
N HIS A 375 -28.29 -8.74 -3.65
CA HIS A 375 -28.65 -9.09 -2.29
C HIS A 375 -29.68 -8.12 -1.69
N THR A 376 -30.35 -7.29 -2.49
CA THR A 376 -31.25 -6.23 -1.99
C THR A 376 -32.35 -6.79 -1.10
N ASP A 377 -33.13 -7.76 -1.59
CA ASP A 377 -34.24 -8.34 -0.83
C ASP A 377 -33.77 -9.08 0.44
N GLU A 378 -32.66 -9.83 0.33
CA GLU A 378 -32.06 -10.57 1.45
C GLU A 378 -31.65 -9.61 2.57
N VAL A 379 -30.92 -8.56 2.21
CA VAL A 379 -30.34 -7.62 3.17
C VAL A 379 -31.43 -6.76 3.81
N LEU A 380 -32.40 -6.26 3.04
CA LEU A 380 -33.52 -5.49 3.61
C LEU A 380 -34.38 -6.33 4.57
N ALA A 381 -34.57 -7.62 4.28
CA ALA A 381 -35.28 -8.53 5.19
C ALA A 381 -34.53 -8.71 6.52
N GLU A 382 -33.18 -8.84 6.51
CA GLU A 382 -32.37 -8.97 7.72
C GLU A 382 -32.58 -7.81 8.71
N PHE A 383 -32.71 -6.58 8.20
CA PHE A 383 -32.90 -5.39 9.03
C PHE A 383 -34.32 -5.28 9.58
N SER A 384 -35.32 -5.72 8.82
CA SER A 384 -36.71 -5.73 9.28
C SER A 384 -36.99 -6.72 10.43
N GLU A 385 -36.14 -7.75 10.61
CA GLU A 385 -36.39 -8.87 11.53
C GLU A 385 -35.50 -8.94 12.78
N THR A 386 -34.37 -8.20 12.86
CA THR A 386 -33.39 -8.43 13.94
C THR A 386 -32.96 -7.21 14.76
N GLU A 387 -33.28 -7.21 16.07
CA GLU A 387 -32.41 -6.61 17.08
C GLU A 387 -31.12 -7.45 17.16
N ARG A 388 -30.02 -7.00 16.56
CA ARG A 388 -28.73 -7.69 16.73
C ARG A 388 -28.25 -7.55 18.18
N PRO A 389 -27.84 -8.63 18.84
CA PRO A 389 -27.24 -8.53 20.16
C PRO A 389 -25.96 -7.69 20.05
N ASN A 390 -25.97 -6.53 20.71
CA ASN A 390 -24.79 -5.70 20.88
C ASN A 390 -23.62 -6.58 21.36
N LEU A 391 -22.48 -6.57 20.63
CA LEU A 391 -21.23 -7.13 21.13
C LEU A 391 -21.03 -6.62 22.56
N GLN A 392 -21.13 -7.51 23.56
CA GLN A 392 -21.07 -7.11 24.96
C GLN A 392 -19.65 -6.62 25.23
N ALA A 393 -19.54 -5.35 25.58
CA ALA A 393 -18.27 -4.77 25.91
C ALA A 393 -17.80 -5.34 27.26
N SER A 394 -16.57 -5.83 27.32
CA SER A 394 -15.86 -6.09 28.58
C SER A 394 -15.37 -4.75 29.14
N VAL A 395 -16.29 -3.89 29.56
CA VAL A 395 -15.98 -2.49 29.91
C VAL A 395 -15.29 -2.41 31.27
N SER A 396 -14.05 -1.92 31.29
CA SER A 396 -13.72 -0.81 32.17
C SER A 396 -13.72 0.44 31.30
N ALA A 397 -14.54 1.43 31.61
CA ALA A 397 -14.61 2.68 30.86
C ALA A 397 -13.36 3.51 31.17
N GLN A 398 -12.22 3.06 30.65
CA GLN A 398 -11.01 3.86 30.64
C GLN A 398 -11.06 4.71 29.37
N GLU A 399 -10.99 6.03 29.56
CA GLU A 399 -10.63 6.94 28.49
C GLU A 399 -9.23 6.56 28.00
N LEU A 400 -9.15 5.88 26.85
CA LEU A 400 -7.90 5.76 26.12
C LEU A 400 -7.59 7.15 25.54
N GLN A 401 -6.41 7.70 25.86
CA GLN A 401 -6.00 8.98 25.27
C GLN A 401 -5.75 8.88 23.76
N LEU A 402 -5.38 7.68 23.27
CA LEU A 402 -5.16 7.36 21.86
C LEU A 402 -5.55 5.89 21.59
N PRO A 403 -5.90 5.51 20.34
CA PRO A 403 -6.48 4.20 20.02
C PRO A 403 -5.66 2.97 20.44
N LEU A 404 -4.33 3.06 20.42
CA LEU A 404 -3.42 1.97 20.79
C LEU A 404 -2.70 2.22 22.12
N ALA A 405 -3.19 3.16 22.94
CA ALA A 405 -2.63 3.40 24.26
C ALA A 405 -2.64 2.12 25.11
N GLY A 406 -1.49 1.78 25.67
CA GLY A 406 -1.29 0.55 26.45
C GLY A 406 -0.80 -0.66 25.65
N ILE A 407 -0.76 -0.59 24.32
CA ILE A 407 -0.12 -1.62 23.49
C ILE A 407 1.39 -1.43 23.48
N ARG A 408 2.15 -2.50 23.78
CA ARG A 408 3.62 -2.51 23.65
C ARG A 408 4.06 -3.27 22.41
N VAL A 409 4.89 -2.63 21.58
CA VAL A 409 5.41 -3.18 20.33
C VAL A 409 6.93 -3.33 20.40
N VAL A 410 7.45 -4.49 20.01
CA VAL A 410 8.88 -4.69 19.74
C VAL A 410 9.09 -4.62 18.23
N ASP A 411 9.85 -3.61 17.79
CA ASP A 411 10.15 -3.32 16.40
C ASP A 411 11.59 -3.75 16.06
N MET A 412 11.72 -4.90 15.39
CA MET A 412 12.99 -5.44 14.88
C MET A 412 13.24 -5.08 13.40
N THR A 413 12.40 -4.23 12.83
CA THR A 413 12.41 -3.95 11.39
C THR A 413 13.54 -3.01 10.99
N GLN A 414 13.85 -2.90 9.70
CA GLN A 414 14.89 -2.01 9.17
C GLN A 414 14.42 -1.27 7.92
N VAL A 415 15.12 -0.20 7.57
CA VAL A 415 14.94 0.60 6.35
C VAL A 415 13.60 1.36 6.39
N TRP A 416 12.62 1.02 5.54
CA TRP A 416 11.44 1.84 5.36
C TRP A 416 10.13 1.12 5.69
N SER A 417 9.83 -0.02 5.05
CA SER A 417 8.51 -0.68 5.17
C SER A 417 8.07 -0.94 6.61
N GLY A 418 8.87 -1.70 7.35
CA GLY A 418 8.59 -2.01 8.75
C GLY A 418 8.62 -0.78 9.66
N PRO A 419 9.65 0.09 9.58
CA PRO A 419 9.68 1.29 10.39
C PRO A 419 8.48 2.23 10.15
N TYR A 420 8.01 2.36 8.91
CA TYR A 420 6.82 3.12 8.53
C TYR A 420 5.55 2.54 9.18
N GLY A 421 5.35 1.22 9.10
CA GLY A 421 4.24 0.54 9.77
C GLY A 421 4.26 0.71 11.29
N ALA A 422 5.41 0.50 11.92
CA ALA A 422 5.58 0.67 13.35
C ALA A 422 5.44 2.15 13.80
N ARG A 423 5.75 3.11 12.94
CA ARG A 423 5.51 4.54 13.21
C ARG A 423 4.01 4.83 13.32
N PHE A 424 3.16 4.30 12.44
CA PHE A 424 1.71 4.48 12.58
C PHE A 424 1.22 4.01 13.96
N LEU A 425 1.74 2.87 14.43
CA LEU A 425 1.37 2.35 15.76
C LEU A 425 1.79 3.31 16.89
N ALA A 426 2.99 3.90 16.80
CA ALA A 426 3.46 4.90 17.75
C ALA A 426 2.65 6.20 17.69
N ASP A 427 2.35 6.69 16.48
CA ASP A 427 1.54 7.90 16.25
C ASP A 427 0.11 7.69 16.81
N MET A 428 -0.40 6.46 16.84
CA MET A 428 -1.68 6.05 17.45
C MET A 428 -1.57 5.66 18.94
N GLY A 429 -0.43 5.91 19.59
CA GLY A 429 -0.26 5.82 21.04
C GLY A 429 0.36 4.54 21.59
N ALA A 430 0.78 3.59 20.74
CA ALA A 430 1.48 2.40 21.20
C ALA A 430 2.89 2.72 21.72
N GLU A 431 3.35 2.01 22.75
CA GLU A 431 4.75 2.05 23.18
C GLU A 431 5.59 1.18 22.24
N VAL A 432 6.19 1.81 21.23
CA VAL A 432 7.05 1.12 20.26
C VAL A 432 8.51 1.17 20.70
N ILE A 433 9.13 0.00 20.85
CA ILE A 433 10.54 -0.17 21.21
C ILE A 433 11.29 -0.68 19.97
N LYS A 434 12.00 0.23 19.30
CA LYS A 434 12.92 -0.09 18.21
C LYS A 434 14.16 -0.76 18.78
N VAL A 435 14.44 -1.97 18.34
CA VAL A 435 15.65 -2.70 18.74
C VAL A 435 16.66 -2.70 17.59
N GLU A 436 17.91 -2.40 17.91
CA GLU A 436 19.01 -2.35 16.94
C GLU A 436 20.28 -3.02 17.50
N GLY A 437 21.12 -3.55 16.61
CA GLY A 437 22.40 -4.15 16.98
C GLY A 437 23.52 -3.10 17.05
N PRO A 438 24.47 -3.20 17.99
CA PRO A 438 25.57 -2.23 18.11
C PRO A 438 26.55 -2.29 16.93
N THR A 439 26.62 -3.41 16.22
CA THR A 439 27.50 -3.64 15.06
C THR A 439 26.76 -3.53 13.73
N PHE A 440 25.43 -3.61 13.76
CA PHE A 440 24.57 -3.57 12.58
C PHE A 440 23.31 -2.74 12.90
N PRO A 441 23.46 -1.41 13.06
CA PRO A 441 22.31 -0.52 13.20
C PRO A 441 21.50 -0.51 11.90
N ASP A 442 20.31 0.11 11.93
CA ASP A 442 19.51 0.28 10.73
C ASP A 442 20.34 0.94 9.60
N PRO A 443 20.45 0.33 8.40
CA PRO A 443 21.29 0.85 7.32
C PRO A 443 20.97 2.29 6.91
N ILE A 444 19.73 2.77 7.09
CA ILE A 444 19.37 4.14 6.74
C ILE A 444 19.90 5.18 7.73
N ARG A 445 20.42 4.77 8.90
CA ARG A 445 21.13 5.69 9.81
C ARG A 445 22.41 6.26 9.20
N THR A 446 22.97 5.58 8.22
CA THR A 446 24.20 6.00 7.53
C THR A 446 23.93 6.44 6.10
N ALA A 447 22.65 6.48 5.67
CA ALA A 447 22.24 7.04 4.39
C ALA A 447 22.54 8.54 4.37
N GLY A 448 23.66 8.92 3.72
CA GLY A 448 24.08 10.32 3.58
C GLY A 448 24.85 10.92 4.76
N GLY A 449 25.37 10.11 5.69
CA GLY A 449 26.08 10.58 6.89
C GLY A 449 27.23 9.67 7.34
N THR A 450 27.92 10.05 8.42
CA THR A 450 29.02 9.24 9.00
C THR A 450 28.48 8.13 9.92
N GLN A 451 29.30 7.13 10.23
CA GLN A 451 28.91 5.98 11.08
C GLN A 451 29.17 6.20 12.58
N THR A 452 29.56 7.42 12.96
CA THR A 452 29.99 7.74 14.33
C THR A 452 28.93 8.55 15.06
N SER A 453 28.91 8.44 16.39
CA SER A 453 28.11 9.33 17.23
C SER A 453 28.82 10.69 17.36
N PRO A 454 28.08 11.83 17.34
CA PRO A 454 26.62 11.94 17.31
C PRO A 454 25.98 11.88 15.91
N GLU A 455 26.77 11.87 14.84
CA GLU A 455 26.28 12.04 13.47
C GLU A 455 25.33 10.93 12.98
N ILE A 456 25.49 9.71 13.48
CA ILE A 456 24.61 8.57 13.16
C ILE A 456 23.14 8.77 13.58
N ASP A 457 22.88 9.68 14.52
CA ASP A 457 21.54 10.05 14.98
C ASP A 457 20.96 11.27 14.22
N LEU A 458 21.72 11.86 13.30
CA LEU A 458 21.29 12.98 12.47
C LEU A 458 20.70 12.55 11.13
N SER A 459 20.54 11.24 10.89
CA SER A 459 19.92 10.74 9.67
C SER A 459 18.46 11.18 9.57
N GLY A 460 18.15 12.07 8.64
CA GLY A 460 16.79 12.52 8.38
C GLY A 460 15.90 11.34 8.00
N TYR A 461 16.39 10.43 7.15
CA TYR A 461 15.65 9.26 6.69
C TYR A 461 15.27 8.38 7.89
N PHE A 462 16.23 8.07 8.77
CA PHE A 462 15.92 7.30 9.98
C PHE A 462 14.91 8.02 10.88
N ASN A 463 15.12 9.32 11.12
CA ASN A 463 14.31 10.12 12.04
C ASN A 463 12.86 10.27 11.56
N GLU A 464 12.62 10.38 10.26
CA GLU A 464 11.26 10.47 9.71
C GLU A 464 10.40 9.24 10.02
N TYR A 465 10.97 8.04 9.88
CA TYR A 465 10.24 6.78 10.03
C TYR A 465 10.37 6.12 11.40
N ASN A 466 11.23 6.67 12.27
CA ASN A 466 11.39 6.17 13.64
C ASN A 466 11.02 7.20 14.72
N ARG A 467 10.43 8.34 14.34
CA ARG A 467 9.84 9.28 15.30
C ARG A 467 8.79 8.61 16.19
N GLY A 468 8.66 9.09 17.42
CA GLY A 468 7.72 8.56 18.42
C GLY A 468 8.16 7.25 19.09
N LYS A 469 9.19 6.57 18.59
CA LYS A 469 9.67 5.28 19.12
C LYS A 469 10.73 5.46 20.22
N LYS A 470 10.79 4.49 21.14
CA LYS A 470 11.93 4.30 22.05
C LYS A 470 13.03 3.51 21.34
N SER A 471 14.29 3.81 21.60
CA SER A 471 15.43 3.07 21.05
C SER A 471 16.07 2.18 22.10
N LEU A 472 16.44 0.95 21.70
CA LEU A 472 17.14 -0.03 22.52
C LEU A 472 18.22 -0.73 21.70
N THR A 473 19.48 -0.62 22.11
CA THR A 473 20.59 -1.34 21.47
C THR A 473 20.88 -2.65 22.18
N LEU A 474 20.81 -3.78 21.46
CA LEU A 474 21.12 -5.12 21.97
C LEU A 474 21.90 -5.93 20.93
N ASP A 475 23.02 -6.53 21.34
CA ASP A 475 23.67 -7.55 20.52
C ASP A 475 23.00 -8.90 20.72
N ILE A 476 22.04 -9.22 19.85
CA ILE A 476 21.30 -10.50 19.89
C ILE A 476 22.16 -11.71 19.51
N LYS A 477 23.40 -11.52 19.07
CA LYS A 477 24.36 -12.62 18.84
C LYS A 477 25.00 -13.09 20.13
N GLN A 478 25.00 -12.26 21.18
CA GLN A 478 25.40 -12.69 22.51
C GLN A 478 24.22 -13.36 23.23
N PRO A 479 24.44 -14.48 23.96
CA PRO A 479 23.40 -15.13 24.74
C PRO A 479 22.67 -14.19 25.71
N GLU A 480 23.40 -13.26 26.34
CA GLU A 480 22.86 -12.27 27.27
C GLU A 480 21.97 -11.25 26.56
N GLY A 481 22.36 -10.82 25.35
CA GLY A 481 21.57 -9.89 24.54
C GLY A 481 20.27 -10.52 24.04
N LEU A 482 20.33 -11.77 23.57
CA LEU A 482 19.13 -12.53 23.20
C LEU A 482 18.21 -12.77 24.42
N ALA A 483 18.79 -13.10 25.58
CA ALA A 483 18.02 -13.28 26.81
C ALA A 483 17.37 -11.97 27.27
N ALA A 484 18.05 -10.83 27.13
CA ALA A 484 17.48 -9.52 27.42
C ALA A 484 16.32 -9.19 26.47
N LEU A 485 16.47 -9.42 25.16
CA LEU A 485 15.40 -9.22 24.18
C LEU A 485 14.18 -10.09 24.51
N LYS A 486 14.37 -11.37 24.85
CA LYS A 486 13.27 -12.28 25.23
C LYS A 486 12.50 -11.80 26.46
N LYS A 487 13.14 -11.10 27.41
CA LYS A 487 12.45 -10.48 28.55
C LYS A 487 11.56 -9.31 28.13
N VAL A 488 12.01 -8.51 27.16
CA VAL A 488 11.20 -7.41 26.60
C VAL A 488 9.99 -7.99 25.87
N ILE A 489 10.22 -8.99 24.99
CA ILE A 489 9.18 -9.67 24.21
C ILE A 489 8.13 -10.33 25.11
N ALA A 490 8.53 -10.93 26.24
CA ALA A 490 7.59 -11.54 27.18
C ALA A 490 6.55 -10.56 27.76
N THR A 491 6.77 -9.25 27.63
CA THR A 491 5.85 -8.20 28.06
C THR A 491 5.21 -7.42 26.91
N ALA A 492 5.52 -7.79 25.66
CA ALA A 492 5.03 -7.12 24.47
C ALA A 492 3.72 -7.74 23.97
N ASP A 493 2.87 -6.91 23.38
CA ASP A 493 1.66 -7.33 22.68
C ASP A 493 1.94 -7.71 21.23
N VAL A 494 2.89 -6.99 20.62
CA VAL A 494 3.19 -7.08 19.20
C VAL A 494 4.69 -7.23 19.00
N PHE A 495 5.08 -8.13 18.10
CA PHE A 495 6.45 -8.27 17.61
C PHE A 495 6.44 -8.14 16.08
N ILE A 496 7.29 -7.26 15.54
CA ILE A 496 7.35 -6.97 14.10
C ILE A 496 8.77 -7.16 13.59
N GLU A 497 8.92 -7.91 12.51
CA GLU A 497 10.19 -8.06 11.79
C GLU A 497 9.98 -8.09 10.27
N ASN A 498 11.00 -7.70 9.50
CA ASN A 498 10.98 -7.69 8.04
C ASN A 498 12.22 -8.39 7.44
N TRP A 499 12.69 -9.45 8.11
CA TRP A 499 13.87 -10.18 7.63
C TRP A 499 13.53 -11.17 6.50
N SER A 500 14.55 -11.55 5.75
CA SER A 500 14.43 -12.64 4.77
C SER A 500 14.05 -13.96 5.44
N SER A 501 13.42 -14.86 4.68
CA SER A 501 12.97 -16.15 5.20
C SER A 501 14.07 -16.93 5.93
N GLY A 502 13.71 -17.54 7.05
CA GLY A 502 14.58 -18.33 7.92
C GLY A 502 15.42 -17.52 8.93
N VAL A 503 15.58 -16.21 8.77
CA VAL A 503 16.40 -15.39 9.69
C VAL A 503 15.85 -15.43 11.11
N ALA A 504 14.54 -15.22 11.31
CA ALA A 504 13.94 -15.25 12.64
C ALA A 504 14.13 -16.60 13.35
N VAL A 505 13.86 -17.70 12.66
CA VAL A 505 14.00 -19.08 13.18
C VAL A 505 15.45 -19.39 13.54
N ASN A 506 16.40 -19.01 12.68
CA ASN A 506 17.84 -19.21 12.93
C ASN A 506 18.36 -18.43 14.15
N ASN A 507 17.63 -17.42 14.62
CA ASN A 507 17.96 -16.65 15.82
C ASN A 507 17.05 -17.00 17.02
N SER A 508 16.23 -18.05 16.93
CA SER A 508 15.26 -18.45 17.97
C SER A 508 14.28 -17.33 18.35
N LEU A 509 13.84 -16.59 17.34
CA LEU A 509 12.86 -15.50 17.37
C LEU A 509 11.71 -15.75 16.38
N GLY A 510 11.50 -17.00 15.95
CA GLY A 510 10.36 -17.37 15.11
C GLY A 510 9.06 -17.33 15.90
N TYR A 511 7.91 -17.34 15.20
CA TYR A 511 6.60 -17.29 15.85
C TYR A 511 6.42 -18.37 16.92
N GLU A 512 6.78 -19.63 16.62
CA GLU A 512 6.67 -20.73 17.58
C GLU A 512 7.54 -20.54 18.83
N ASP A 513 8.68 -19.86 18.71
CA ASP A 513 9.54 -19.54 19.85
C ASP A 513 8.88 -18.46 20.72
N LEU A 514 8.31 -17.43 20.10
CA LEU A 514 7.70 -16.31 20.82
C LEU A 514 6.34 -16.68 21.41
N GLN A 515 5.56 -17.54 20.75
CA GLN A 515 4.29 -18.05 21.26
C GLN A 515 4.47 -18.84 22.57
N LYS A 516 5.58 -19.58 22.71
CA LYS A 516 5.93 -20.28 23.98
C LYS A 516 6.24 -19.30 25.11
N LEU A 517 6.73 -18.10 24.78
CA LEU A 517 7.01 -17.05 25.76
C LEU A 517 5.76 -16.23 26.10
N ASN A 518 4.95 -15.92 25.09
CA ASN A 518 3.69 -15.19 25.20
C ASN A 518 2.64 -15.77 24.22
N PRO A 519 1.69 -16.60 24.69
CA PRO A 519 0.65 -17.19 23.83
C PRO A 519 -0.32 -16.17 23.20
N GLN A 520 -0.33 -14.93 23.69
CA GLN A 520 -1.17 -13.83 23.19
C GLN A 520 -0.42 -12.87 22.26
N ILE A 521 0.82 -13.19 21.87
CA ILE A 521 1.62 -12.34 21.00
C ILE A 521 0.99 -12.22 19.61
N VAL A 522 0.90 -10.99 19.11
CA VAL A 522 0.69 -10.71 17.70
C VAL A 522 2.06 -10.64 17.03
N TYR A 523 2.35 -11.56 16.13
CA TYR A 523 3.61 -11.62 15.39
C TYR A 523 3.37 -11.22 13.94
N ILE A 524 4.05 -10.17 13.49
CA ILE A 524 4.02 -9.73 12.08
C ILE A 524 5.38 -9.98 11.45
N SER A 525 5.38 -10.76 10.38
CA SER A 525 6.54 -11.02 9.53
C SER A 525 6.34 -10.38 8.16
N MET A 526 7.35 -9.66 7.65
CA MET A 526 7.26 -8.93 6.39
C MET A 526 8.37 -9.30 5.38
N PRO A 527 8.51 -10.59 4.98
CA PRO A 527 9.51 -10.99 4.02
C PRO A 527 9.19 -10.44 2.61
N GLY A 528 10.22 -10.22 1.79
CA GLY A 528 10.02 -9.72 0.41
C GLY A 528 9.11 -10.62 -0.44
N PHE A 529 9.27 -11.94 -0.32
CA PHE A 529 8.56 -12.95 -1.14
C PHE A 529 7.86 -14.03 -0.30
N GLY A 530 7.59 -13.81 1.00
CA GLY A 530 7.00 -14.85 1.86
C GLY A 530 8.00 -15.86 2.41
N HIS A 531 7.48 -16.86 3.15
CA HIS A 531 8.26 -17.95 3.74
C HIS A 531 8.17 -19.28 2.98
N GLU A 532 7.28 -19.34 1.99
CA GLU A 532 6.95 -20.54 1.23
C GLU A 532 7.12 -20.27 -0.27
N GLY A 533 7.20 -21.32 -1.07
CA GLY A 533 7.39 -21.22 -2.52
C GLY A 533 8.83 -20.95 -2.94
N SER A 534 9.04 -21.02 -4.25
CA SER A 534 10.34 -21.00 -4.93
C SER A 534 11.16 -19.73 -4.67
N ASP A 535 10.52 -18.57 -4.62
CA ASP A 535 11.18 -17.29 -4.31
C ASP A 535 11.43 -16.99 -2.81
N ALA A 536 11.00 -17.84 -1.86
CA ALA A 536 11.05 -17.52 -0.42
C ALA A 536 12.45 -17.17 0.12
N THR A 537 13.51 -17.70 -0.49
CA THR A 537 14.90 -17.50 -0.05
C THR A 537 15.57 -16.27 -0.70
N ARG A 538 14.90 -15.67 -1.71
CA ARG A 538 15.40 -14.50 -2.43
C ARG A 538 15.41 -13.27 -1.53
N VAL A 539 16.36 -12.38 -1.79
CA VAL A 539 16.50 -11.11 -1.08
C VAL A 539 15.70 -10.05 -1.83
N GLY A 540 14.80 -9.35 -1.14
CA GLY A 540 13.97 -8.30 -1.70
C GLY A 540 14.16 -6.97 -0.99
N PHE A 541 14.15 -5.90 -1.76
CA PHE A 541 14.06 -4.50 -1.36
C PHE A 541 12.93 -3.83 -2.14
N GLY A 542 12.43 -2.68 -1.66
CA GLY A 542 11.27 -1.99 -2.24
C GLY A 542 11.25 -1.94 -3.77
N PRO A 543 12.33 -1.54 -4.47
CA PRO A 543 12.34 -1.53 -5.95
C PRO A 543 12.24 -2.92 -6.58
N THR A 544 12.97 -3.92 -6.06
CA THR A 544 12.88 -5.31 -6.59
C THR A 544 11.52 -5.94 -6.32
N ILE A 545 10.87 -5.55 -5.22
CA ILE A 545 9.49 -5.96 -4.88
C ILE A 545 8.51 -5.34 -5.87
N GLU A 546 8.65 -4.04 -6.16
CA GLU A 546 7.86 -3.32 -7.16
C GLU A 546 8.03 -3.94 -8.56
N GLN A 547 9.29 -4.23 -8.94
CA GLN A 547 9.67 -4.83 -10.22
C GLN A 547 9.02 -6.20 -10.39
N MET A 548 9.19 -7.11 -9.42
CA MET A 548 8.63 -8.46 -9.49
C MET A 548 7.11 -8.51 -9.26
N GLY A 549 6.51 -7.48 -8.68
CA GLY A 549 5.06 -7.40 -8.47
C GLY A 549 4.25 -7.05 -9.72
N GLY A 550 4.93 -6.76 -10.85
CA GLY A 550 4.30 -6.52 -12.16
C GLY A 550 3.96 -5.06 -12.45
N LEU A 551 3.94 -4.18 -11.44
CA LEU A 551 3.62 -2.76 -11.62
C LEU A 551 4.58 -2.06 -12.59
N VAL A 552 5.87 -2.37 -12.50
CA VAL A 552 6.92 -1.78 -13.36
C VAL A 552 6.76 -2.18 -14.83
N ALA A 553 6.23 -3.37 -15.12
CA ALA A 553 5.98 -3.80 -16.49
C ALA A 553 4.89 -2.96 -17.18
N LEU A 554 3.93 -2.47 -16.39
CA LEU A 554 2.76 -1.72 -16.86
C LEU A 554 3.05 -0.24 -17.11
N GLN A 555 4.07 0.35 -16.47
CA GLN A 555 4.32 1.78 -16.53
C GLN A 555 5.62 2.15 -17.24
N GLY A 556 5.60 3.30 -17.89
CA GLY A 556 6.69 3.81 -18.71
C GLY A 556 6.18 4.70 -19.82
N TYR A 557 7.08 5.44 -20.44
CA TYR A 557 6.75 6.25 -21.61
C TYR A 557 6.42 5.35 -22.81
N PRO A 558 5.46 5.74 -23.67
CA PRO A 558 5.10 4.95 -24.86
C PRO A 558 6.33 4.59 -25.70
N GLY A 559 6.52 3.29 -25.96
CA GLY A 559 7.66 2.75 -26.72
C GLY A 559 9.02 2.79 -26.00
N GLY A 560 9.06 3.26 -24.74
CA GLY A 560 10.26 3.34 -23.92
C GLY A 560 10.47 2.14 -22.98
N PRO A 561 11.50 2.21 -22.12
CA PRO A 561 11.75 1.19 -21.10
C PRO A 561 10.62 1.13 -20.06
N PRO A 562 10.47 0.01 -19.33
CA PRO A 562 9.65 -0.02 -18.13
C PRO A 562 10.22 0.95 -17.09
N HIS A 563 9.36 1.56 -16.28
CA HIS A 563 9.78 2.54 -15.28
C HIS A 563 9.39 2.16 -13.85
N LYS A 564 10.21 2.56 -12.89
CA LYS A 564 9.83 2.57 -11.46
C LYS A 564 9.06 3.84 -11.11
N SER A 565 8.30 3.79 -10.03
CA SER A 565 7.42 4.85 -9.52
C SER A 565 8.14 6.03 -8.84
N GLY A 566 9.47 6.17 -9.01
CA GLY A 566 10.27 7.27 -8.43
C GLY A 566 10.56 7.14 -6.93
N ILE A 567 9.85 6.26 -6.23
CA ILE A 567 10.06 5.88 -4.83
C ILE A 567 10.15 4.36 -4.71
N SER A 568 10.54 3.85 -3.55
CA SER A 568 10.52 2.43 -3.19
C SER A 568 9.10 1.99 -2.84
N TYR A 569 8.21 2.03 -3.83
CA TYR A 569 6.76 2.00 -3.66
C TYR A 569 6.21 0.80 -2.91
N GLY A 570 6.87 -0.36 -2.95
CA GLY A 570 6.53 -1.51 -2.12
C GLY A 570 6.60 -1.25 -0.62
N ASP A 571 7.49 -0.36 -0.17
CA ASP A 571 7.73 -0.12 1.24
C ASP A 571 6.56 0.56 1.96
N PRO A 572 6.01 1.71 1.50
CA PRO A 572 4.84 2.31 2.14
C PRO A 572 3.60 1.42 2.09
N ILE A 573 3.41 0.65 1.00
CA ILE A 573 2.31 -0.33 0.89
C ILE A 573 2.45 -1.40 1.99
N ALA A 574 3.62 -2.00 2.10
CA ALA A 574 3.88 -3.02 3.12
C ALA A 574 3.78 -2.44 4.54
N GLY A 575 4.25 -1.22 4.77
CA GLY A 575 4.16 -0.55 6.07
C GLY A 575 2.72 -0.24 6.50
N SER A 576 1.90 0.34 5.62
CA SER A 576 0.48 0.56 5.90
C SER A 576 -0.26 -0.78 6.11
N THR A 577 0.05 -1.80 5.31
CA THR A 577 -0.47 -3.17 5.50
C THR A 577 -0.06 -3.76 6.85
N CYS A 578 1.16 -3.49 7.33
CA CYS A 578 1.65 -3.94 8.63
C CYS A 578 0.81 -3.34 9.76
N ALA A 579 0.57 -2.03 9.74
CA ALA A 579 -0.27 -1.37 10.73
C ALA A 579 -1.70 -1.94 10.74
N ALA A 580 -2.29 -2.15 9.55
CA ALA A 580 -3.62 -2.76 9.41
C ALA A 580 -3.66 -4.21 9.94
N SER A 581 -2.63 -5.01 9.65
CA SER A 581 -2.50 -6.39 10.14
C SER A 581 -2.42 -6.44 11.67
N VAL A 582 -1.73 -5.50 12.30
CA VAL A 582 -1.69 -5.39 13.77
C VAL A 582 -3.07 -5.09 14.32
N ALA A 583 -3.78 -4.11 13.78
CA ALA A 583 -5.15 -3.77 14.22
C ALA A 583 -6.12 -4.96 14.05
N ALA A 584 -6.09 -5.65 12.90
CA ALA A 584 -6.89 -6.86 12.65
C ALA A 584 -6.58 -7.97 13.67
N ALA A 585 -5.30 -8.24 13.91
CA ALA A 585 -4.88 -9.27 14.86
C ALA A 585 -5.23 -8.92 16.31
N LEU A 586 -5.18 -7.64 16.68
CA LEU A 586 -5.59 -7.17 18.01
C LEU A 586 -7.11 -7.30 18.22
N LEU A 587 -7.91 -6.96 17.21
CA LEU A 587 -9.37 -7.21 17.20
C LEU A 587 -9.68 -8.70 17.35
N TYR A 588 -9.00 -9.54 16.58
CA TYR A 588 -9.14 -10.99 16.69
C TYR A 588 -8.78 -11.47 18.10
N ARG A 589 -7.65 -11.01 18.64
CA ARG A 589 -7.19 -11.33 20.00
C ARG A 589 -8.19 -10.90 21.08
N GLN A 590 -8.84 -9.74 20.95
CA GLN A 590 -9.89 -9.33 21.89
C GLN A 590 -11.10 -10.28 21.86
N ARG A 591 -11.48 -10.75 20.66
CA ARG A 591 -12.63 -11.65 20.48
C ARG A 591 -12.36 -13.08 20.93
N THR A 592 -11.14 -13.59 20.69
CA THR A 592 -10.81 -15.01 20.87
C THR A 592 -9.91 -15.28 22.08
N GLY A 593 -9.21 -14.26 22.58
CA GLY A 593 -8.20 -14.39 23.63
C GLY A 593 -6.85 -14.94 23.15
N THR A 594 -6.67 -15.19 21.85
CA THR A 594 -5.45 -15.77 21.27
C THR A 594 -4.70 -14.77 20.39
N GLY A 595 -3.36 -14.87 20.38
CA GLY A 595 -2.52 -14.09 19.49
C GLY A 595 -2.71 -14.48 18.02
N SER A 596 -1.91 -13.88 17.13
CA SER A 596 -1.96 -14.21 15.70
C SER A 596 -0.57 -14.19 15.09
N TYR A 597 -0.38 -15.02 14.06
CA TYR A 597 0.80 -14.97 13.21
C TYR A 597 0.40 -14.43 11.85
N CYS A 598 0.98 -13.31 11.44
CA CYS A 598 0.68 -12.65 10.17
C CYS A 598 1.95 -12.62 9.33
N VAL A 599 1.83 -13.02 8.07
CA VAL A 599 2.89 -12.91 7.07
C VAL A 599 2.41 -11.95 5.99
N ILE A 600 3.26 -10.98 5.67
CA ILE A 600 3.04 -9.98 4.62
C ILE A 600 4.15 -10.16 3.58
N PRO A 601 3.96 -11.03 2.56
CA PRO A 601 4.85 -11.07 1.41
C PRO A 601 4.74 -9.73 0.69
N GLN A 602 5.82 -8.93 0.72
CA GLN A 602 5.73 -7.56 0.20
C GLN A 602 5.42 -7.51 -1.30
N ARG A 603 5.87 -8.51 -2.09
CA ARG A 603 5.50 -8.66 -3.51
C ARG A 603 4.00 -8.84 -3.70
N ASP A 604 3.36 -9.71 -2.91
CA ASP A 604 1.93 -9.98 -2.99
C ASP A 604 1.11 -8.68 -2.81
N GLY A 605 1.61 -7.77 -1.98
CA GLY A 605 1.02 -6.44 -1.82
C GLY A 605 1.04 -5.63 -3.10
N ILE A 606 2.16 -5.56 -3.82
CA ILE A 606 2.23 -4.85 -5.11
C ILE A 606 1.38 -5.52 -6.18
N THR A 607 1.47 -6.86 -6.30
CA THR A 607 0.65 -7.63 -7.25
C THR A 607 -0.84 -7.39 -6.98
N GLY A 608 -1.24 -7.24 -5.72
CA GLY A 608 -2.61 -6.90 -5.33
C GLY A 608 -3.09 -5.49 -5.68
N LEU A 609 -2.27 -4.60 -6.25
CA LEU A 609 -2.68 -3.21 -6.61
C LEU A 609 -3.01 -3.05 -8.10
N ILE A 610 -2.99 -4.15 -8.87
CA ILE A 610 -3.27 -4.18 -10.31
C ILE A 610 -4.19 -5.35 -10.64
N GLY A 611 -5.12 -5.68 -9.74
CA GLY A 611 -6.00 -6.84 -9.83
C GLY A 611 -6.80 -6.91 -11.13
N GLU A 612 -7.27 -5.76 -11.60
CA GLU A 612 -8.02 -5.62 -12.85
C GLU A 612 -7.23 -6.06 -14.09
N PHE A 613 -5.90 -5.91 -14.08
CA PHE A 613 -5.03 -6.33 -15.19
C PHE A 613 -4.92 -7.85 -15.27
N PHE A 614 -4.95 -8.56 -14.14
CA PHE A 614 -4.93 -10.02 -14.12
C PHE A 614 -6.25 -10.62 -14.58
N ILE A 615 -7.37 -10.02 -14.18
CA ILE A 615 -8.69 -10.42 -14.66
C ILE A 615 -8.79 -10.18 -16.17
N ALA A 616 -8.33 -9.02 -16.65
CA ALA A 616 -8.30 -8.71 -18.07
C ALA A 616 -7.50 -9.72 -18.87
N GLU A 617 -6.26 -10.02 -18.44
CA GLU A 617 -5.41 -11.02 -19.10
C GLU A 617 -6.08 -12.40 -19.14
N ALA A 618 -6.61 -12.87 -18.01
CA ALA A 618 -7.27 -14.18 -17.92
C ALA A 618 -8.51 -14.30 -18.82
N LEU A 619 -9.24 -13.20 -19.01
CA LEU A 619 -10.42 -13.13 -19.89
C LEU A 619 -10.07 -12.76 -21.34
N GLY A 620 -8.78 -12.62 -21.69
CA GLY A 620 -8.34 -12.24 -23.03
C GLY A 620 -8.72 -10.82 -23.43
N CYS A 621 -8.86 -9.92 -22.46
CA CYS A 621 -9.11 -8.50 -22.67
C CYS A 621 -7.77 -7.77 -22.84
N GLU A 622 -7.55 -7.16 -24.01
CA GLU A 622 -6.32 -6.44 -24.28
C GLU A 622 -6.20 -5.19 -23.38
N MET A 623 -5.12 -5.13 -22.59
CA MET A 623 -4.72 -3.94 -21.86
C MET A 623 -3.32 -3.50 -22.30
N PRO A 624 -3.16 -2.28 -22.85
CA PRO A 624 -1.86 -1.83 -23.28
C PRO A 624 -0.94 -1.59 -22.08
N ILE A 625 0.24 -2.21 -22.11
CA ILE A 625 1.31 -1.91 -21.16
C ILE A 625 2.09 -0.67 -21.62
N ARG A 626 2.55 0.15 -20.68
CA ARG A 626 3.33 1.38 -20.94
C ARG A 626 2.60 2.33 -21.90
N ALA A 627 1.29 2.46 -21.72
CA ALA A 627 0.42 3.29 -22.55
C ALA A 627 0.57 4.81 -22.29
N GLY A 628 1.49 5.21 -21.41
CA GLY A 628 1.63 6.58 -20.93
C GLY A 628 0.35 7.04 -20.25
N PHE A 629 -0.23 8.13 -20.74
CA PHE A 629 -1.46 8.71 -20.20
C PHE A 629 -2.72 8.37 -21.02
N THR A 630 -2.64 7.43 -21.95
CA THR A 630 -3.82 7.04 -22.74
C THR A 630 -4.85 6.37 -21.83
N HIS A 631 -6.08 6.89 -21.78
CA HIS A 631 -7.18 6.33 -21.01
C HIS A 631 -8.38 6.04 -21.92
N LEU A 632 -9.14 4.97 -21.62
CA LEU A 632 -10.23 4.51 -22.50
C LEU A 632 -11.44 5.43 -22.49
N THR A 633 -11.73 6.09 -21.36
CA THR A 633 -12.96 6.88 -21.15
C THR A 633 -12.70 8.33 -20.77
N SER A 634 -11.44 8.77 -20.75
CA SER A 634 -11.07 10.14 -20.38
C SER A 634 -10.27 10.82 -21.49
N ALA A 635 -10.64 12.05 -21.85
CA ALA A 635 -9.92 12.87 -22.82
C ALA A 635 -10.16 14.37 -22.60
N PRO A 636 -9.11 15.19 -22.35
CA PRO A 636 -7.73 14.78 -22.13
C PRO A 636 -7.55 14.03 -20.81
N HIS A 637 -6.63 13.06 -20.81
CA HIS A 637 -6.06 12.46 -19.61
C HIS A 637 -4.53 12.50 -19.80
N ASN A 638 -3.85 13.48 -19.20
CA ASN A 638 -2.41 13.70 -19.41
C ASN A 638 -1.78 14.70 -18.42
N VAL A 639 -0.45 14.79 -18.47
CA VAL A 639 0.34 15.83 -17.81
C VAL A 639 0.98 16.74 -18.86
N TYR A 640 0.75 18.04 -18.74
CA TYR A 640 1.18 19.05 -19.70
C TYR A 640 2.25 19.96 -19.11
N PRO A 641 3.30 20.32 -19.89
CA PRO A 641 4.26 21.33 -19.46
C PRO A 641 3.58 22.69 -19.37
N THR A 642 3.94 23.47 -18.35
CA THR A 642 3.54 24.88 -18.27
C THR A 642 4.76 25.78 -18.44
N LEU A 643 4.55 27.10 -18.52
CA LEU A 643 5.67 28.02 -18.35
C LEU A 643 6.32 27.77 -16.97
N PRO A 644 7.66 27.83 -16.86
CA PRO A 644 8.32 27.84 -15.57
C PRO A 644 7.81 29.00 -14.71
N ASP A 645 7.86 28.86 -13.38
CA ASP A 645 7.51 29.97 -12.49
C ASP A 645 8.43 31.18 -12.76
N GLU A 646 7.87 32.38 -12.97
CA GLU A 646 8.67 33.61 -13.20
C GLU A 646 9.58 33.91 -12.00
N GLU A 647 9.07 33.68 -10.79
CA GLU A 647 9.85 33.67 -9.55
C GLU A 647 10.02 32.21 -9.09
N PRO A 648 11.23 31.64 -9.16
CA PRO A 648 11.48 30.29 -8.68
C PRO A 648 11.05 30.12 -7.22
N ARG A 649 10.38 29.02 -6.91
CA ARG A 649 9.95 28.70 -5.55
C ARG A 649 11.15 28.32 -4.69
N PRO A 650 11.28 28.86 -3.47
CA PRO A 650 12.33 28.44 -2.57
C PRO A 650 12.03 27.03 -2.03
N VAL A 651 13.00 26.14 -2.13
CA VAL A 651 13.09 24.94 -1.29
C VAL A 651 13.64 25.40 0.05
N LEU A 652 12.92 25.11 1.13
CA LEU A 652 13.26 25.61 2.46
C LEU A 652 14.07 24.57 3.22
N GLY A 653 15.13 25.00 3.91
CA GLY A 653 15.82 24.20 4.92
C GLY A 653 15.02 24.11 6.23
N PRO A 654 15.56 23.44 7.27
CA PRO A 654 14.86 23.23 8.54
C PRO A 654 14.59 24.54 9.29
N ASP A 655 15.46 25.53 9.11
CA ASP A 655 15.34 26.89 9.65
C ASP A 655 14.46 27.81 8.80
N ARG A 656 13.82 27.25 7.76
CA ARG A 656 13.04 27.96 6.73
C ARG A 656 13.85 28.94 5.88
N THR A 657 15.17 28.83 5.86
CA THR A 657 16.01 29.56 4.93
C THR A 657 15.97 28.86 3.56
N PRO A 658 15.87 29.59 2.43
CA PRO A 658 15.98 28.98 1.11
C PRO A 658 17.35 28.30 0.91
N VAL A 659 17.33 27.06 0.42
CA VAL A 659 18.51 26.22 0.19
C VAL A 659 18.65 25.77 -1.26
N SER A 660 17.53 25.75 -1.99
CA SER A 660 17.45 25.55 -3.43
C SER A 660 16.25 26.33 -3.97
N TYR A 661 16.11 26.35 -5.30
CA TYR A 661 14.98 26.98 -5.98
C TYR A 661 14.48 26.09 -7.11
N VAL A 662 13.16 26.07 -7.31
CA VAL A 662 12.47 25.22 -8.31
C VAL A 662 11.59 26.08 -9.19
N ASP A 663 11.76 25.96 -10.49
CA ASP A 663 10.92 26.60 -11.51
C ASP A 663 10.14 25.57 -12.36
N ASP A 664 10.49 24.27 -12.30
CA ASP A 664 9.82 23.19 -13.01
C ASP A 664 8.33 23.07 -12.65
N ARG A 665 7.47 23.10 -13.66
CA ARG A 665 6.02 23.16 -13.51
C ARG A 665 5.25 22.38 -14.58
N TRP A 666 4.25 21.67 -14.08
CA TRP A 666 3.40 20.79 -14.86
C TRP A 666 1.96 20.88 -14.35
N ILE A 667 1.01 20.63 -15.24
CA ILE A 667 -0.42 20.51 -14.89
C ILE A 667 -0.95 19.15 -15.34
N ALA A 668 -1.55 18.41 -14.40
CA ALA A 668 -2.26 17.18 -14.69
C ALA A 668 -3.73 17.51 -14.96
N ILE A 669 -4.29 16.94 -16.03
CA ILE A 669 -5.69 17.12 -16.42
C ILE A 669 -6.28 15.74 -16.70
N ASP A 670 -7.44 15.49 -16.11
CA ASP A 670 -8.29 14.34 -16.40
C ASP A 670 -9.72 14.85 -16.61
N CYS A 671 -10.26 14.58 -17.79
CA CYS A 671 -11.61 14.98 -18.20
C CYS A 671 -12.41 13.71 -18.52
N ARG A 672 -13.43 13.44 -17.71
CA ARG A 672 -14.13 12.15 -17.60
C ARG A 672 -15.57 12.21 -18.09
N SER A 673 -16.09 13.40 -18.40
CA SER A 673 -17.46 13.60 -18.86
C SER A 673 -17.55 14.76 -19.84
N ASP A 674 -18.66 14.81 -20.60
CA ASP A 674 -18.98 15.93 -21.49
C ASP A 674 -19.12 17.25 -20.72
N GLU A 675 -19.65 17.20 -19.49
CA GLU A 675 -19.74 18.39 -18.62
C GLU A 675 -18.35 18.90 -18.22
N GLU A 676 -17.44 18.01 -17.82
CA GLU A 676 -16.05 18.37 -17.52
C GLU A 676 -15.34 18.93 -18.77
N TRP A 677 -15.65 18.39 -19.96
CA TRP A 677 -15.12 18.88 -21.23
C TRP A 677 -15.61 20.28 -21.55
N GLU A 678 -16.90 20.56 -21.42
CA GLU A 678 -17.46 21.90 -21.64
C GLU A 678 -16.83 22.93 -20.69
N LEU A 679 -16.66 22.58 -19.41
CA LEU A 679 -15.99 23.43 -18.43
C LEU A 679 -14.53 23.70 -18.80
N LEU A 680 -13.80 22.66 -19.23
CA LEU A 680 -12.41 22.79 -19.66
C LEU A 680 -12.27 23.62 -20.94
N ALA A 681 -13.12 23.38 -21.95
CA ALA A 681 -13.14 24.14 -23.20
C ALA A 681 -13.40 25.63 -22.96
N ASN A 682 -14.36 25.94 -22.08
CA ASN A 682 -14.65 27.30 -21.64
C ASN A 682 -13.46 27.95 -20.92
N LEU A 683 -12.75 27.20 -20.06
CA LEU A 683 -11.56 27.69 -19.36
C LEU A 683 -10.40 27.99 -20.33
N ILE A 684 -10.19 27.14 -21.34
CA ILE A 684 -9.17 27.35 -22.38
C ILE A 684 -9.52 28.56 -23.24
N GLY A 685 -10.81 28.80 -23.49
CA GLY A 685 -11.31 29.95 -24.24
C GLY A 685 -11.00 29.89 -25.74
N ASP A 686 -10.70 28.70 -26.27
CA ASP A 686 -10.49 28.48 -27.70
C ASP A 686 -11.81 28.06 -28.38
N PRO A 687 -12.36 28.85 -29.30
CA PRO A 687 -13.66 28.57 -29.91
C PRO A 687 -13.69 27.29 -30.77
N ARG A 688 -12.54 26.66 -31.05
CA ARG A 688 -12.47 25.38 -31.77
C ARG A 688 -12.84 24.18 -30.90
N LEU A 689 -12.88 24.35 -29.58
CA LEU A 689 -13.19 23.29 -28.62
C LEU A 689 -14.67 23.23 -28.21
N ALA A 690 -15.46 24.24 -28.63
CA ALA A 690 -16.89 24.39 -28.35
C ALA A 690 -17.78 23.59 -29.31
#